data_AF-A0A0D0SFC3-F1
#
_entry.id   AF-A0A0D0SFC3-F1
#
_cell.length_a   1.000
_cell.length_b   1.000
_cell.length_c   1.000
_cell.angle_alpha   90.00
_cell.angle_beta   90.00
_cell.angle_gamma   90.00
#
_symmetry.space_group_name_H-M   'P 1'
#
loop_
_entity.id
_entity.type
_entity.pdbx_description
1 polymer ?
#
loop_
_entity_poly.entity_id
_entity_poly.type
_entity_poly.pdbx_seq_one_letter_code
_entity_poly.pdbx_strand_id
1 'polypeptide(L)'
;METYLNYKDVIDNYLKVNDWRVKENSTVTYSVGGLILSNAGAVTANYWLSEIYDEEIANAHRKAEIHIHDLSMLTGYCAGWSLKQLIKEGLGGINGKITSGPAKHLSVLCNQMVNFLGIMQNEWAGAQAFSSFDTYLAPFVKADHLSYREVLQCIQSFVYGVNTPSRWGTQAPFSNITLDWTVPNDLAALPAIVGGKEMDFTYGDCKKEMDMVNKAFLETMIEGDYNGRGFQYPIPTYSITKDFDWSETENNRLLFEMTAKYGTPYFSNYINSDMEPSDVRSMCCRLRLDLRELRKKTGGFFGSGESTGSVGVVTINMPRIAYLAKDEKDFYSRLEHLMDISARSLKIKRNVISKLLDQGLYPYTKRYLGSFENHFSTIGLIGMNEVGLNAKWLRQDLTHKDCQEFTKNVLNYMREKLSDYQEMYGDLYNLEATPAESTTYRFAKHDKEQYPDIITAGNEGDTPYYTNSSHLPVDYTTDIFDALDIEDELQTLYTSGTVFHAFLGEKLSDWRSAARLVRTIASNYKLPYYTLSPTYSICKNHGYLAGEEKTCPICGEKTEVYSRITGYYRPVQNWNEGKVQEYENRKEYVIGDLQPIKEIQEVKAEVETESKAEVKKEVKKEVEIPNAVNRFLFVTKTCPNCMTAKRYLKDMDYEIIDAEEHEELVRKYSIRQAPTLIVVHGDQTKKIANVSNIKKYVEGE
;
A
#
# COMPACT_ATOMS: atom_id res chain seq x y z
N MET A 1 6.74 -7.52 -38.99
CA MET A 1 7.99 -7.57 -38.20
C MET A 1 8.15 -9.00 -37.73
N GLU A 2 9.26 -9.68 -38.00
CA GLU A 2 9.41 -11.12 -37.70
C GLU A 2 9.55 -11.36 -36.19
N THR A 3 8.68 -12.23 -35.66
CA THR A 3 8.64 -12.71 -34.27
C THR A 3 9.65 -13.82 -34.01
N TYR A 4 10.88 -13.70 -34.53
CA TYR A 4 11.90 -14.73 -34.36
C TYR A 4 12.57 -14.61 -32.98
N LEU A 5 12.16 -15.46 -32.02
CA LEU A 5 12.87 -15.63 -30.75
C LEU A 5 13.99 -16.66 -30.95
N ASN A 6 15.25 -16.22 -30.81
CA ASN A 6 16.39 -17.15 -30.85
C ASN A 6 16.52 -17.89 -29.51
N TYR A 7 16.01 -19.13 -29.45
CA TYR A 7 16.06 -19.97 -28.24
C TYR A 7 17.49 -20.17 -27.70
N LYS A 8 18.50 -20.20 -28.59
CA LYS A 8 19.90 -20.35 -28.18
C LYS A 8 20.34 -19.14 -27.37
N ASP A 9 20.03 -17.94 -27.85
CA ASP A 9 20.43 -16.70 -27.18
C ASP A 9 19.72 -16.55 -25.83
N VAL A 10 18.43 -16.88 -25.75
CA VAL A 10 17.66 -16.85 -24.48
C VAL A 10 18.30 -17.77 -23.43
N ILE A 11 18.66 -18.99 -23.81
CA ILE A 11 19.29 -19.97 -22.90
C ILE A 11 20.72 -19.53 -22.55
N ASP A 12 21.54 -19.18 -23.55
CA ASP A 12 22.95 -18.80 -23.33
C ASP A 12 23.07 -17.54 -22.47
N ASN A 13 22.19 -16.55 -22.65
CA ASN A 13 22.21 -15.32 -21.87
C ASN A 13 21.94 -15.58 -20.39
N TYR A 14 21.03 -16.51 -20.08
CA TYR A 14 20.78 -16.92 -18.70
C TYR A 14 21.97 -17.71 -18.13
N LEU A 15 22.43 -18.75 -18.85
CA LEU A 15 23.51 -19.63 -18.37
C LEU A 15 24.86 -18.90 -18.17
N LYS A 16 25.11 -17.86 -18.96
CA LYS A 16 26.34 -17.05 -18.87
C LYS A 16 26.16 -15.80 -18.01
N VAL A 17 24.95 -15.51 -17.53
CA VAL A 17 24.61 -14.26 -16.79
C VAL A 17 25.02 -13.01 -17.59
N ASN A 18 24.86 -13.06 -18.91
CA ASN A 18 25.27 -11.98 -19.81
C ASN A 18 24.22 -10.87 -19.96
N ASP A 19 22.97 -11.14 -19.57
CA ASP A 19 21.88 -10.16 -19.60
C ASP A 19 21.59 -9.67 -18.18
N TRP A 20 21.59 -8.36 -17.98
CA TRP A 20 21.21 -7.73 -16.71
C TRP A 20 19.80 -8.16 -16.27
N ARG A 21 18.94 -8.58 -17.22
CA ARG A 21 17.61 -9.13 -16.92
C ARG A 21 17.63 -10.36 -16.03
N VAL A 22 18.75 -11.08 -15.94
CA VAL A 22 18.93 -12.17 -14.96
C VAL A 22 18.82 -11.67 -13.52
N LYS A 23 19.13 -10.38 -13.27
CA LYS A 23 18.93 -9.67 -12.01
C LYS A 23 17.77 -8.65 -12.06
N GLU A 24 16.85 -8.76 -13.01
CA GLU A 24 15.68 -7.86 -13.11
C GLU A 24 14.77 -7.96 -11.87
N ASN A 25 14.74 -9.12 -11.24
CA ASN A 25 14.00 -9.35 -10.02
C ASN A 25 14.93 -9.97 -8.98
N SER A 26 15.27 -9.21 -7.93
CA SER A 26 16.19 -9.63 -6.87
C SER A 26 15.70 -10.82 -6.03
N THR A 27 14.46 -11.28 -6.24
CA THR A 27 13.91 -12.50 -5.63
C THR A 27 14.26 -13.78 -6.39
N VAL A 28 14.65 -13.72 -7.68
CA VAL A 28 15.03 -14.90 -8.48
C VAL A 28 16.47 -15.29 -8.18
N THR A 29 16.70 -16.57 -7.86
CA THR A 29 18.06 -17.13 -7.73
C THR A 29 18.44 -17.92 -8.98
N TYR A 30 19.71 -17.81 -9.40
CA TYR A 30 20.25 -18.62 -10.49
C TYR A 30 20.04 -20.12 -10.22
N SER A 31 19.18 -20.74 -11.02
CA SER A 31 18.73 -22.12 -10.80
C SER A 31 18.02 -22.66 -12.05
N VAL A 32 17.75 -23.96 -12.07
CA VAL A 32 16.95 -24.57 -13.15
C VAL A 32 15.53 -23.99 -13.19
N GLY A 33 14.90 -23.76 -12.04
CA GLY A 33 13.59 -23.13 -12.00
C GLY A 33 13.62 -21.68 -12.49
N GLY A 34 14.67 -20.93 -12.17
CA GLY A 34 14.91 -19.59 -12.73
C GLY A 34 15.09 -19.60 -14.25
N LEU A 35 15.78 -20.60 -14.81
CA LEU A 35 15.89 -20.78 -16.25
C LEU A 35 14.53 -21.04 -16.91
N ILE A 36 13.69 -21.89 -16.31
CA ILE A 36 12.33 -22.18 -16.82
C ILE A 36 11.49 -20.90 -16.83
N LEU A 37 11.50 -20.13 -15.75
CA LEU A 37 10.77 -18.87 -15.64
C LEU A 37 11.28 -17.83 -16.65
N SER A 38 12.60 -17.72 -16.81
CA SER A 38 13.22 -16.82 -17.81
C SER A 38 12.76 -17.15 -19.23
N ASN A 39 12.83 -18.42 -19.62
CA ASN A 39 12.45 -18.86 -20.96
C ASN A 39 10.96 -18.66 -21.23
N ALA A 40 10.10 -19.09 -20.31
CA ALA A 40 8.65 -18.92 -20.43
C ALA A 40 8.25 -17.43 -20.44
N GLY A 41 8.93 -16.62 -19.62
CA GLY A 41 8.73 -15.17 -19.55
C GLY A 41 9.08 -14.48 -20.87
N ALA A 42 10.21 -14.82 -21.48
CA ALA A 42 10.62 -14.25 -22.77
C ALA A 42 9.60 -14.57 -23.89
N VAL A 43 9.09 -15.79 -23.95
CA VAL A 43 8.06 -16.19 -24.92
C VAL A 43 6.77 -15.41 -24.70
N THR A 44 6.30 -15.36 -23.45
CA THR A 44 5.03 -14.70 -23.09
C THR A 44 5.09 -13.19 -23.34
N ALA A 45 6.22 -12.55 -23.04
CA ALA A 45 6.40 -11.12 -23.28
C ALA A 45 6.35 -10.77 -24.77
N ASN A 46 6.95 -11.60 -25.63
CA ASN A 46 6.86 -11.42 -27.07
C ASN A 46 5.43 -11.62 -27.58
N TYR A 47 4.72 -12.64 -27.08
CA TYR A 47 3.31 -12.86 -27.43
C TYR A 47 2.42 -11.65 -27.08
N TRP A 48 2.60 -11.04 -25.91
CA TRP A 48 1.92 -9.78 -25.57
C TRP A 48 2.22 -8.69 -26.60
N LEU A 49 3.49 -8.46 -26.92
CA LEU A 49 3.94 -7.35 -27.75
C LEU A 49 3.77 -7.55 -29.26
N SER A 50 3.45 -8.76 -29.72
CA SER A 50 3.26 -9.06 -31.15
C SER A 50 1.84 -9.45 -31.51
N GLU A 51 1.17 -10.22 -30.64
CA GLU A 51 -0.14 -10.80 -30.95
C GLU A 51 -1.30 -10.12 -30.23
N ILE A 52 -1.04 -9.48 -29.08
CA ILE A 52 -2.10 -8.88 -28.25
C ILE A 52 -2.14 -7.35 -28.39
N TYR A 53 -1.00 -6.69 -28.20
CA TYR A 53 -0.91 -5.25 -28.30
C TYR A 53 -0.73 -4.81 -29.75
N ASP A 54 -1.33 -3.67 -30.08
CA ASP A 54 -1.03 -3.00 -31.34
C ASP A 54 0.40 -2.46 -31.37
N GLU A 55 0.83 -2.10 -32.58
CA GLU A 55 2.20 -1.70 -32.88
C GLU A 55 2.64 -0.46 -32.08
N GLU A 56 1.73 0.49 -31.83
CA GLU A 56 2.06 1.71 -31.09
C GLU A 56 2.37 1.41 -29.62
N ILE A 57 1.52 0.65 -28.94
CA ILE A 57 1.77 0.22 -27.55
C ILE A 57 3.07 -0.59 -27.46
N ALA A 58 3.23 -1.56 -28.36
CA ALA A 58 4.40 -2.42 -28.33
C ALA A 58 5.69 -1.64 -28.58
N ASN A 59 5.67 -0.67 -29.50
CA ASN A 59 6.81 0.18 -29.78
C ASN A 59 7.12 1.15 -28.64
N ALA A 60 6.11 1.72 -27.99
CA ALA A 60 6.32 2.58 -26.82
C ALA A 60 7.04 1.83 -25.68
N HIS A 61 6.67 0.56 -25.46
CA HIS A 61 7.39 -0.31 -24.53
C HIS A 61 8.82 -0.59 -25.00
N ARG A 62 9.01 -1.07 -26.24
CA ARG A 62 10.32 -1.46 -26.79
C ARG A 62 11.31 -0.30 -26.82
N LYS A 63 10.83 0.91 -27.15
CA LYS A 63 11.63 2.14 -27.16
C LYS A 63 11.90 2.68 -25.77
N ALA A 64 11.24 2.16 -24.73
CA ALA A 64 11.37 2.63 -23.35
C ALA A 64 10.78 4.04 -23.11
N GLU A 65 9.71 4.38 -23.85
CA GLU A 65 8.85 5.55 -23.57
C GLU A 65 7.87 5.25 -22.44
N ILE A 66 7.40 4.00 -22.40
CA ILE A 66 6.65 3.42 -21.28
C ILE A 66 7.28 2.07 -20.89
N HIS A 67 6.91 1.57 -19.73
CA HIS A 67 7.23 0.22 -19.28
C HIS A 67 5.94 -0.47 -18.86
N ILE A 68 5.64 -1.60 -19.50
CA ILE A 68 4.47 -2.41 -19.19
C ILE A 68 4.99 -3.51 -18.29
N HIS A 69 4.55 -3.54 -17.04
CA HIS A 69 5.05 -4.48 -16.05
C HIS A 69 4.51 -5.89 -16.28
N ASP A 70 5.30 -6.88 -15.87
CA ASP A 70 4.93 -8.30 -15.79
C ASP A 70 4.47 -8.91 -17.12
N LEU A 71 5.09 -8.52 -18.23
CA LEU A 71 4.86 -9.15 -19.53
C LEU A 71 5.30 -10.62 -19.57
N SER A 72 6.07 -11.09 -18.57
CA SER A 72 6.49 -12.48 -18.44
C SER A 72 5.35 -13.45 -18.12
N MET A 73 4.17 -12.96 -17.75
CA MET A 73 2.99 -13.79 -17.48
C MET A 73 1.76 -13.30 -18.26
N LEU A 74 0.94 -14.24 -18.72
CA LEU A 74 -0.34 -13.95 -19.37
C LEU A 74 -1.44 -13.88 -18.31
N THR A 75 -1.35 -12.91 -17.40
CA THR A 75 -2.29 -12.76 -16.28
C THR A 75 -2.31 -11.32 -15.72
N GLY A 76 -3.09 -11.10 -14.65
CA GLY A 76 -3.16 -9.86 -13.88
C GLY A 76 -1.92 -9.62 -12.99
N TYR A 77 -1.83 -8.43 -12.39
CA TYR A 77 -0.69 -8.03 -11.58
C TYR A 77 -0.79 -8.56 -10.15
N CYS A 78 -1.62 -7.95 -9.30
CA CYS A 78 -1.70 -8.31 -7.88
C CYS A 78 -3.15 -8.40 -7.41
N ALA A 79 -3.38 -9.16 -6.34
CA ALA A 79 -4.71 -9.36 -5.75
C ALA A 79 -4.68 -9.44 -4.22
N GLY A 80 -5.66 -8.80 -3.58
CA GLY A 80 -6.06 -9.07 -2.20
C GLY A 80 -7.14 -10.16 -2.17
N TRP A 81 -7.09 -10.99 -1.13
CA TRP A 81 -7.96 -12.15 -0.97
C TRP A 81 -8.74 -12.10 0.33
N SER A 82 -10.01 -12.51 0.30
CA SER A 82 -10.83 -12.61 1.50
C SER A 82 -10.44 -13.84 2.32
N LEU A 83 -9.72 -13.62 3.42
CA LEU A 83 -9.42 -14.67 4.39
C LEU A 83 -10.70 -15.23 5.02
N LYS A 84 -11.74 -14.39 5.18
CA LYS A 84 -13.07 -14.81 5.61
C LYS A 84 -13.69 -15.84 4.66
N GLN A 85 -13.58 -15.63 3.35
CA GLN A 85 -14.07 -16.61 2.36
C GLN A 85 -13.32 -17.94 2.49
N LEU A 86 -11.99 -17.90 2.60
CA LEU A 86 -11.17 -19.10 2.80
C LEU A 86 -11.58 -19.85 4.09
N ILE A 87 -11.83 -19.14 5.18
CA ILE A 87 -12.31 -19.71 6.45
C ILE A 87 -13.70 -20.33 6.31
N LYS A 88 -14.60 -19.68 5.55
CA LYS A 88 -15.98 -20.15 5.37
C LYS A 88 -16.10 -21.37 4.45
N GLU A 89 -15.28 -21.43 3.41
CA GLU A 89 -15.47 -22.35 2.29
C GLU A 89 -14.36 -23.41 2.18
N GLY A 90 -13.20 -23.16 2.79
CA GLY A 90 -12.01 -23.99 2.66
C GLY A 90 -11.25 -23.74 1.34
N LEU A 91 -10.20 -24.53 1.12
CA LEU A 91 -9.36 -24.47 -0.07
C LEU A 91 -9.78 -25.54 -1.10
N GLY A 92 -10.44 -25.16 -2.19
CA GLY A 92 -10.80 -26.07 -3.28
C GLY A 92 -12.01 -25.62 -4.08
N GLY A 93 -12.85 -26.58 -4.49
CA GLY A 93 -14.00 -26.31 -5.37
C GLY A 93 -13.65 -26.26 -6.87
N ILE A 94 -12.46 -26.78 -7.24
CA ILE A 94 -12.03 -26.89 -8.65
C ILE A 94 -12.26 -28.32 -9.14
N ASN A 95 -12.92 -28.46 -10.30
CA ASN A 95 -13.22 -29.76 -10.89
C ASN A 95 -11.94 -30.59 -11.13
N GLY A 96 -11.95 -31.85 -10.72
CA GLY A 96 -10.81 -32.77 -10.85
C GLY A 96 -9.62 -32.47 -9.92
N LYS A 97 -9.77 -31.57 -8.93
CA LYS A 97 -8.75 -31.28 -7.90
C LYS A 97 -9.26 -31.64 -6.51
N ILE A 98 -8.32 -31.95 -5.62
CA ILE A 98 -8.63 -32.21 -4.20
C ILE A 98 -9.22 -30.93 -3.60
N THR A 99 -10.27 -31.08 -2.80
CA THR A 99 -10.92 -30.00 -2.08
C THR A 99 -10.78 -30.20 -0.58
N SER A 100 -10.24 -29.20 0.10
CA SER A 100 -10.19 -29.10 1.55
C SER A 100 -11.42 -28.34 2.04
N GLY A 101 -12.15 -28.92 3.00
CA GLY A 101 -13.24 -28.21 3.66
C GLY A 101 -12.74 -27.07 4.57
N PRO A 102 -13.67 -26.28 5.14
CA PRO A 102 -13.35 -25.22 6.09
C PRO A 102 -12.45 -25.70 7.24
N ALA A 103 -11.37 -24.97 7.51
CA ALA A 103 -10.46 -25.29 8.59
C ALA A 103 -11.16 -25.20 9.95
N LYS A 104 -11.00 -26.22 10.80
CA LYS A 104 -11.57 -26.26 12.16
C LYS A 104 -10.57 -25.87 13.26
N HIS A 105 -9.28 -25.90 12.95
CA HIS A 105 -8.19 -25.65 13.88
C HIS A 105 -7.20 -24.67 13.26
N LEU A 106 -6.53 -23.88 14.11
CA LEU A 106 -5.57 -22.85 13.66
C LEU A 106 -4.48 -23.42 12.75
N SER A 107 -3.90 -24.56 13.12
CA SER A 107 -2.84 -25.23 12.35
C SER A 107 -3.28 -25.59 10.92
N VAL A 108 -4.53 -26.04 10.76
CA VAL A 108 -5.11 -26.36 9.46
C VAL A 108 -5.35 -25.09 8.64
N LEU A 109 -5.82 -24.00 9.28
CA LEU A 109 -5.99 -22.72 8.60
C LEU A 109 -4.65 -22.18 8.10
N CYS A 110 -3.62 -22.15 8.96
CA CYS A 110 -2.27 -21.75 8.58
C CYS A 110 -1.75 -22.54 7.37
N ASN A 111 -1.94 -23.87 7.37
CA ASN A 111 -1.58 -24.69 6.22
C ASN A 111 -2.38 -24.36 4.95
N GLN A 112 -3.69 -24.14 5.06
CA GLN A 112 -4.52 -23.74 3.93
C GLN A 112 -4.10 -22.37 3.37
N MET A 113 -3.71 -21.41 4.22
CA MET A 113 -3.22 -20.10 3.79
C MET A 113 -1.90 -20.20 3.02
N VAL A 114 -0.94 -21.00 3.50
CA VAL A 114 0.33 -21.23 2.79
C VAL A 114 0.07 -21.83 1.40
N ASN A 115 -0.78 -22.87 1.33
CA ASN A 115 -1.13 -23.51 0.07
C ASN A 115 -1.91 -22.57 -0.86
N PHE A 116 -2.82 -21.77 -0.33
CA PHE A 116 -3.57 -20.78 -1.08
C PHE A 116 -2.64 -19.76 -1.74
N LEU A 117 -1.75 -19.13 -0.98
CA LEU A 117 -0.80 -18.15 -1.50
C LEU A 117 0.15 -18.78 -2.54
N GLY A 118 0.60 -20.01 -2.31
CA GLY A 118 1.41 -20.75 -3.27
C GLY A 118 0.67 -21.07 -4.58
N ILE A 119 -0.63 -21.38 -4.52
CA ILE A 119 -1.45 -21.57 -5.72
C ILE A 119 -1.61 -20.24 -6.46
N MET A 120 -1.95 -19.16 -5.76
CA MET A 120 -2.20 -17.86 -6.39
C MET A 120 -0.97 -17.25 -7.04
N GLN A 121 0.23 -17.48 -6.50
CA GLN A 121 1.49 -17.10 -7.15
C GLN A 121 1.66 -17.71 -8.56
N ASN A 122 0.96 -18.80 -8.89
CA ASN A 122 1.00 -19.40 -10.22
C ASN A 122 -0.04 -18.80 -11.18
N GLU A 123 -1.08 -18.15 -10.66
CA GLU A 123 -2.14 -17.52 -11.47
C GLU A 123 -1.97 -15.99 -11.56
N TRP A 124 -1.03 -15.39 -10.82
CA TRP A 124 -0.78 -13.95 -10.74
C TRP A 124 0.71 -13.63 -10.78
N ALA A 125 1.07 -12.45 -11.29
CA ALA A 125 2.48 -12.06 -11.42
C ALA A 125 3.09 -11.43 -10.15
N GLY A 126 2.27 -10.69 -9.39
CA GLY A 126 2.70 -9.85 -8.28
C GLY A 126 2.20 -10.34 -6.91
N ALA A 127 2.11 -9.39 -5.98
CA ALA A 127 1.84 -9.67 -4.57
C ALA A 127 0.43 -10.23 -4.30
N GLN A 128 0.35 -11.14 -3.32
CA GLN A 128 -0.88 -11.78 -2.84
C GLN A 128 -1.12 -11.40 -1.38
N ALA A 129 -2.25 -10.77 -1.06
CA ALA A 129 -2.50 -10.25 0.27
C ALA A 129 -3.67 -10.88 1.00
N PHE A 130 -3.52 -11.02 2.32
CA PHE A 130 -4.64 -11.17 3.26
C PHE A 130 -4.74 -9.95 4.16
N SER A 131 -5.95 -9.57 4.53
CA SER A 131 -6.19 -8.50 5.50
C SER A 131 -6.91 -9.01 6.73
N SER A 132 -6.82 -8.23 7.82
CA SER A 132 -7.34 -8.59 9.13
C SER A 132 -6.83 -9.96 9.62
N PHE A 133 -5.53 -10.22 9.40
CA PHE A 133 -4.90 -11.51 9.67
C PHE A 133 -5.06 -11.94 11.13
N ASP A 134 -4.72 -11.04 12.05
CA ASP A 134 -4.85 -11.27 13.49
C ASP A 134 -6.31 -11.42 13.94
N THR A 135 -7.20 -10.54 13.47
CA THR A 135 -8.63 -10.61 13.77
C THR A 135 -9.26 -11.93 13.33
N TYR A 136 -8.92 -12.43 12.12
CA TYR A 136 -9.51 -13.66 11.59
C TYR A 136 -8.91 -14.94 12.19
N LEU A 137 -7.68 -14.90 12.71
CA LEU A 137 -7.05 -16.05 13.36
C LEU A 137 -7.43 -16.19 14.85
N ALA A 138 -7.70 -15.07 15.54
CA ALA A 138 -8.00 -15.05 16.97
C ALA A 138 -9.17 -15.98 17.40
N PRO A 139 -10.27 -16.13 16.63
CA PRO A 139 -11.35 -17.07 16.97
C PRO A 139 -10.92 -18.52 17.09
N PHE A 140 -9.94 -18.97 16.30
CA PHE A 140 -9.45 -20.35 16.35
C PHE A 140 -8.68 -20.62 17.64
N VAL A 141 -7.92 -19.63 18.10
CA VAL A 141 -7.23 -19.67 19.40
C VAL A 141 -8.24 -19.76 20.54
N LYS A 142 -9.32 -18.97 20.47
CA LYS A 142 -10.36 -18.94 21.51
C LYS A 142 -11.16 -20.23 21.56
N ALA A 143 -11.59 -20.73 20.39
CA ALA A 143 -12.43 -21.92 20.26
C ALA A 143 -11.72 -23.20 20.74
N ASP A 144 -10.43 -23.34 20.44
CA ASP A 144 -9.64 -24.50 20.85
C ASP A 144 -8.95 -24.30 22.22
N HIS A 145 -9.13 -23.14 22.87
CA HIS A 145 -8.43 -22.75 24.11
C HIS A 145 -6.90 -22.93 24.04
N LEU A 146 -6.30 -22.53 22.92
CA LEU A 146 -4.88 -22.78 22.66
C LEU A 146 -3.98 -22.06 23.67
N SER A 147 -2.92 -22.75 24.08
CA SER A 147 -1.82 -22.14 24.82
C SER A 147 -0.96 -21.27 23.90
N TYR A 148 -0.21 -20.33 24.49
CA TYR A 148 0.72 -19.49 23.74
C TYR A 148 1.71 -20.32 22.90
N ARG A 149 2.21 -21.44 23.44
CA ARG A 149 3.16 -22.32 22.74
C ARG A 149 2.55 -22.92 21.47
N GLU A 150 1.28 -23.31 21.52
CA GLU A 150 0.59 -23.88 20.35
C GLU A 150 0.32 -22.82 19.29
N VAL A 151 -0.05 -21.60 19.71
CA VAL A 151 -0.21 -20.45 18.78
C VAL A 151 1.13 -20.11 18.12
N LEU A 152 2.21 -19.99 18.91
CA LEU A 152 3.55 -19.73 18.41
C LEU A 152 3.98 -20.77 17.36
N GLN A 153 3.74 -22.06 17.62
CA GLN A 153 4.08 -23.11 16.66
C GLN A 153 3.30 -23.00 15.35
N CYS A 154 2.01 -22.64 15.40
CA CYS A 154 1.19 -22.46 14.20
C CYS A 154 1.67 -21.26 13.38
N ILE A 155 1.92 -20.12 14.03
CA ILE A 155 2.39 -18.90 13.36
C ILE A 155 3.80 -19.10 12.80
N GLN A 156 4.70 -19.73 13.55
CA GLN A 156 6.03 -20.10 13.07
C GLN A 156 5.93 -20.97 11.81
N SER A 157 5.08 -22.01 11.83
CA SER A 157 4.88 -22.86 10.65
C SER A 157 4.34 -22.09 9.44
N PHE A 158 3.48 -21.09 9.65
CA PHE A 158 2.97 -20.24 8.57
C PHE A 158 4.08 -19.36 7.99
N VAL A 159 4.85 -18.65 8.84
CA VAL A 159 5.93 -17.75 8.40
C VAL A 159 6.99 -18.53 7.62
N TYR A 160 7.47 -19.66 8.15
CA TYR A 160 8.41 -20.51 7.40
C TYR A 160 7.80 -21.06 6.11
N GLY A 161 6.52 -21.42 6.13
CA GLY A 161 5.80 -21.93 4.96
C GLY A 161 5.73 -20.94 3.79
N VAL A 162 5.58 -19.64 4.06
CA VAL A 162 5.55 -18.61 3.02
C VAL A 162 6.91 -18.04 2.62
N ASN A 163 7.99 -18.36 3.36
CA ASN A 163 9.36 -17.99 2.98
C ASN A 163 10.14 -19.14 2.34
N THR A 164 9.70 -20.38 2.51
CA THR A 164 10.39 -21.55 1.92
C THR A 164 9.89 -21.75 0.49
N PRO A 165 10.75 -21.72 -0.54
CA PRO A 165 10.34 -21.94 -1.92
C PRO A 165 9.75 -23.35 -2.10
N SER A 166 8.44 -23.46 -2.28
CA SER A 166 7.75 -24.76 -2.34
C SER A 166 7.61 -25.31 -3.76
N ARG A 167 7.36 -24.45 -4.77
CA ARG A 167 7.16 -24.85 -6.18
C ARG A 167 8.18 -24.19 -7.10
N TRP A 168 8.87 -25.01 -7.90
CA TRP A 168 10.05 -24.69 -8.73
C TRP A 168 11.31 -24.23 -7.99
N GLY A 169 11.30 -24.18 -6.65
CA GLY A 169 12.50 -23.92 -5.84
C GLY A 169 13.18 -22.58 -6.13
N THR A 170 12.48 -21.64 -6.75
CA THR A 170 13.08 -20.41 -7.30
C THR A 170 12.70 -19.16 -6.53
N GLN A 171 11.44 -19.04 -6.11
CA GLN A 171 10.91 -17.85 -5.43
C GLN A 171 9.86 -18.24 -4.39
N ALA A 172 9.89 -17.59 -3.24
CA ALA A 172 8.82 -17.61 -2.26
C ALA A 172 7.62 -16.76 -2.77
N PRO A 173 6.38 -17.06 -2.36
CA PRO A 173 5.23 -16.25 -2.72
C PRO A 173 5.39 -14.84 -2.16
N PHE A 174 5.39 -13.85 -3.06
CA PHE A 174 5.31 -12.45 -2.66
C PHE A 174 3.96 -12.25 -1.97
N SER A 175 4.01 -12.23 -0.64
CA SER A 175 2.83 -12.16 0.21
C SER A 175 2.88 -10.99 1.17
N ASN A 176 1.70 -10.43 1.42
CA ASN A 176 1.49 -9.33 2.34
C ASN A 176 0.39 -9.70 3.32
N ILE A 177 0.51 -9.24 4.56
CA ILE A 177 -0.58 -9.32 5.54
C ILE A 177 -0.82 -7.97 6.18
N THR A 178 -2.09 -7.63 6.40
CA THR A 178 -2.49 -6.50 7.24
C THR A 178 -2.92 -7.02 8.60
N LEU A 179 -2.39 -6.41 9.66
CA LEU A 179 -2.76 -6.68 11.04
C LEU A 179 -3.50 -5.46 11.60
N ASP A 180 -4.66 -5.72 12.20
CA ASP A 180 -5.56 -4.66 12.66
C ASP A 180 -5.10 -4.06 13.99
N TRP A 181 -4.33 -4.80 14.80
CA TRP A 181 -3.87 -4.45 16.17
C TRP A 181 -5.00 -4.35 17.21
N THR A 182 -6.13 -3.76 16.85
CA THR A 182 -7.38 -3.70 17.60
C THR A 182 -8.50 -4.23 16.73
N VAL A 183 -9.47 -4.95 17.32
CA VAL A 183 -10.57 -5.54 16.55
C VAL A 183 -11.34 -4.42 15.83
N PRO A 184 -11.44 -4.44 14.50
CA PRO A 184 -12.13 -3.39 13.76
C PRO A 184 -13.60 -3.25 14.16
N ASN A 185 -14.10 -2.01 14.27
CA ASN A 185 -15.46 -1.72 14.74
C ASN A 185 -16.57 -2.42 13.94
N ASP A 186 -16.38 -2.59 12.64
CA ASP A 186 -17.34 -3.25 11.75
C ASP A 186 -17.27 -4.77 11.79
N LEU A 187 -16.21 -5.35 12.37
CA LEU A 187 -16.10 -6.80 12.66
C LEU A 187 -16.47 -7.12 14.11
N ALA A 188 -16.25 -6.19 15.05
CA ALA A 188 -16.33 -6.44 16.49
C ALA A 188 -17.66 -7.08 16.93
N ALA A 189 -18.79 -6.61 16.40
CA ALA A 189 -20.12 -7.12 16.74
C ALA A 189 -20.56 -8.35 15.92
N LEU A 190 -19.78 -8.76 14.92
CA LEU A 190 -20.13 -9.91 14.09
C LEU A 190 -19.78 -11.22 14.80
N PRO A 191 -20.60 -12.28 14.64
CA PRO A 191 -20.24 -13.62 15.10
C PRO A 191 -18.90 -14.05 14.50
N ALA A 192 -18.02 -14.56 15.35
CA ALA A 192 -16.76 -15.13 14.90
C ALA A 192 -17.01 -16.42 14.09
N ILE A 193 -16.11 -16.78 13.19
CA ILE A 193 -16.28 -17.94 12.30
C ILE A 193 -15.11 -18.92 12.49
N VAL A 194 -15.43 -20.18 12.79
CA VAL A 194 -14.48 -21.30 12.87
C VAL A 194 -15.10 -22.52 12.20
N GLY A 195 -14.35 -23.28 11.40
CA GLY A 195 -14.88 -24.48 10.74
C GLY A 195 -16.02 -24.18 9.75
N GLY A 196 -16.08 -22.97 9.21
CA GLY A 196 -17.16 -22.50 8.34
C GLY A 196 -18.49 -22.25 9.05
N LYS A 197 -18.51 -22.17 10.38
CA LYS A 197 -19.70 -21.94 11.20
C LYS A 197 -19.53 -20.72 12.09
N GLU A 198 -20.64 -20.02 12.32
CA GLU A 198 -20.69 -18.95 13.31
C GLU A 198 -20.58 -19.53 14.72
N MET A 199 -19.81 -18.84 15.56
CA MET A 199 -19.60 -19.17 16.96
C MET A 199 -20.60 -18.44 17.85
N ASP A 200 -20.71 -18.87 19.10
CA ASP A 200 -21.53 -18.22 20.14
C ASP A 200 -20.88 -16.95 20.73
N PHE A 201 -19.69 -16.59 20.24
CA PHE A 201 -18.98 -15.35 20.56
C PHE A 201 -18.67 -14.53 19.30
N THR A 202 -18.38 -13.25 19.51
CA THR A 202 -18.08 -12.28 18.44
C THR A 202 -16.58 -12.08 18.25
N TYR A 203 -16.17 -11.44 17.16
CA TYR A 203 -14.75 -11.06 16.99
C TYR A 203 -14.28 -10.11 18.09
N GLY A 204 -15.15 -9.24 18.61
CA GLY A 204 -14.84 -8.34 19.72
C GLY A 204 -14.46 -9.07 21.01
N ASP A 205 -14.97 -10.28 21.21
CA ASP A 205 -14.64 -11.12 22.37
C ASP A 205 -13.24 -11.76 22.28
N CYS A 206 -12.55 -11.64 21.14
CA CYS A 206 -11.28 -12.32 20.85
C CYS A 206 -10.02 -11.46 21.04
N LYS A 207 -10.11 -10.28 21.68
CA LYS A 207 -8.96 -9.35 21.80
C LYS A 207 -7.73 -10.00 22.45
N LYS A 208 -7.92 -10.76 23.54
CA LYS A 208 -6.82 -11.47 24.22
C LYS A 208 -6.12 -12.47 23.30
N GLU A 209 -6.90 -13.21 22.53
CA GLU A 209 -6.38 -14.18 21.57
C GLU A 209 -5.69 -13.51 20.37
N MET A 210 -6.20 -12.36 19.95
CA MET A 210 -5.58 -11.54 18.91
C MET A 210 -4.23 -10.97 19.36
N ASP A 211 -4.11 -10.56 20.63
CA ASP A 211 -2.84 -10.15 21.23
C ASP A 211 -1.84 -11.31 21.27
N MET A 212 -2.33 -12.54 21.49
CA MET A 212 -1.51 -13.76 21.46
C MET A 212 -0.98 -14.07 20.06
N VAL A 213 -1.81 -13.92 19.02
CA VAL A 213 -1.41 -14.08 17.61
C VAL A 213 -0.36 -13.03 17.23
N ASN A 214 -0.57 -11.76 17.60
CA ASN A 214 0.40 -10.69 17.36
C ASN A 214 1.73 -10.97 18.05
N LYS A 215 1.71 -11.35 19.33
CA LYS A 215 2.93 -11.73 20.07
C LYS A 215 3.71 -12.84 19.35
N ALA A 216 3.03 -13.92 18.99
CA ALA A 216 3.63 -15.06 18.29
C ALA A 216 4.24 -14.67 16.94
N PHE A 217 3.56 -13.82 16.18
CA PHE A 217 4.04 -13.31 14.90
C PHE A 217 5.28 -12.45 15.07
N LEU A 218 5.23 -11.46 15.97
CA LEU A 218 6.34 -10.55 16.24
C LEU A 218 7.58 -11.28 16.76
N GLU A 219 7.43 -12.20 17.72
CA GLU A 219 8.55 -13.00 18.22
C GLU A 219 9.20 -13.82 17.11
N THR A 220 8.40 -14.49 16.27
CA THR A 220 8.90 -15.26 15.11
C THR A 220 9.69 -14.36 14.15
N MET A 221 9.17 -13.17 13.84
CA MET A 221 9.82 -12.23 12.92
C MET A 221 11.13 -11.63 13.50
N ILE A 222 11.21 -11.45 14.82
CA ILE A 222 12.41 -10.94 15.53
C ILE A 222 13.49 -12.02 15.63
N GLU A 223 13.11 -13.28 15.83
CA GLU A 223 14.04 -14.41 15.90
C GLU A 223 14.76 -14.59 14.55
N GLY A 224 14.00 -14.52 13.45
CA GLY A 224 14.51 -14.71 12.09
C GLY A 224 14.66 -16.19 11.70
N ASP A 225 15.34 -16.44 10.58
CA ASP A 225 15.68 -17.78 10.14
C ASP A 225 16.73 -18.43 11.06
N TYR A 226 17.03 -19.71 10.82
CA TYR A 226 18.06 -20.46 11.58
C TYR A 226 19.44 -19.78 11.59
N ASN A 227 19.76 -18.94 10.60
CA ASN A 227 21.02 -18.21 10.48
C ASN A 227 20.91 -16.75 10.94
N GLY A 228 19.77 -16.34 11.53
CA GLY A 228 19.51 -14.98 12.01
C GLY A 228 19.08 -13.97 10.94
N ARG A 229 18.75 -14.41 9.73
CA ARG A 229 18.21 -13.54 8.66
C ARG A 229 16.78 -13.14 9.00
N GLY A 230 16.41 -11.88 8.72
CA GLY A 230 15.02 -11.47 8.79
C GLY A 230 14.17 -12.19 7.73
N PHE A 231 12.92 -12.51 8.06
CA PHE A 231 11.97 -13.03 7.08
C PHE A 231 11.54 -11.92 6.10
N GLN A 232 11.42 -12.29 4.83
CA GLN A 232 11.00 -11.36 3.78
C GLN A 232 9.48 -11.31 3.64
N TYR A 233 8.83 -12.44 3.91
CA TYR A 233 7.40 -12.63 3.77
C TYR A 233 6.78 -13.18 5.07
N PRO A 234 5.45 -13.07 5.24
CA PRO A 234 4.66 -12.06 4.55
C PRO A 234 5.17 -10.67 4.98
N ILE A 235 5.08 -9.68 4.10
CA ILE A 235 5.36 -8.29 4.49
C ILE A 235 4.21 -7.83 5.39
N PRO A 236 4.47 -7.52 6.67
CA PRO A 236 3.42 -7.09 7.58
C PRO A 236 3.19 -5.59 7.46
N THR A 237 1.92 -5.19 7.54
CA THR A 237 1.48 -3.81 7.67
C THR A 237 0.63 -3.66 8.91
N TYR A 238 0.99 -2.69 9.77
CA TYR A 238 0.20 -2.30 10.93
C TYR A 238 -0.42 -0.92 10.72
N SER A 239 -1.70 -0.81 11.08
CA SER A 239 -2.45 0.44 11.02
C SER A 239 -2.22 1.27 12.28
N ILE A 240 -1.78 2.53 12.11
CA ILE A 240 -1.63 3.49 13.19
C ILE A 240 -2.84 4.42 13.19
N THR A 241 -3.74 4.22 14.15
CA THR A 241 -4.96 5.00 14.34
C THR A 241 -4.80 6.06 15.43
N LYS A 242 -5.78 6.96 15.56
CA LYS A 242 -5.79 8.01 16.60
C LYS A 242 -5.81 7.44 18.02
N ASP A 243 -6.40 6.27 18.18
CA ASP A 243 -6.56 5.53 19.44
C ASP A 243 -5.50 4.43 19.62
N PHE A 244 -4.45 4.41 18.78
CA PHE A 244 -3.35 3.45 18.95
C PHE A 244 -2.74 3.57 20.35
N ASP A 245 -2.67 2.46 21.07
CA ASP A 245 -2.07 2.40 22.40
C ASP A 245 -0.55 2.47 22.31
N TRP A 246 0.04 3.58 22.78
CA TRP A 246 1.49 3.80 22.83
C TRP A 246 2.14 3.39 24.17
N SER A 247 1.39 2.75 25.07
CA SER A 247 1.90 2.35 26.39
C SER A 247 2.95 1.23 26.30
N GLU A 248 3.72 1.04 27.37
CA GLU A 248 4.78 0.02 27.42
C GLU A 248 4.22 -1.40 27.63
N THR A 249 3.40 -1.88 26.69
CA THR A 249 2.95 -3.27 26.65
C THR A 249 4.02 -4.17 26.05
N GLU A 250 3.94 -5.48 26.34
CA GLU A 250 4.84 -6.48 25.75
C GLU A 250 4.77 -6.47 24.21
N ASN A 251 3.56 -6.41 23.65
CA ASN A 251 3.37 -6.38 22.19
C ASN A 251 3.92 -5.10 21.56
N ASN A 252 3.73 -3.92 22.17
CA ASN A 252 4.32 -2.68 21.67
C ASN A 252 5.85 -2.75 21.66
N ARG A 253 6.45 -3.25 22.75
CA ARG A 253 7.90 -3.46 22.81
C ARG A 253 8.36 -4.37 21.67
N LEU A 254 7.68 -5.48 21.40
CA LEU A 254 8.03 -6.41 20.32
C LEU A 254 7.87 -5.76 18.94
N LEU A 255 6.77 -5.05 18.69
CA LEU A 255 6.50 -4.36 17.42
C LEU A 255 7.62 -3.39 17.07
N PHE A 256 8.01 -2.55 18.01
CA PHE A 256 9.05 -1.55 17.78
C PHE A 256 10.48 -2.11 17.87
N GLU A 257 10.70 -3.23 18.56
CA GLU A 257 11.97 -3.96 18.51
C GLU A 257 12.19 -4.58 17.12
N MET A 258 11.15 -5.20 16.56
CA MET A 258 11.15 -5.71 15.19
C MET A 258 11.41 -4.58 14.18
N THR A 259 10.76 -3.43 14.39
CA THR A 259 10.93 -2.23 13.56
C THR A 259 12.36 -1.70 13.62
N ALA A 260 12.93 -1.57 14.82
CA ALA A 260 14.30 -1.10 14.99
C ALA A 260 15.32 -2.06 14.37
N LYS A 261 15.12 -3.38 14.54
CA LYS A 261 16.08 -4.41 14.13
C LYS A 261 16.05 -4.70 12.63
N TYR A 262 14.88 -4.95 12.06
CA TYR A 262 14.76 -5.42 10.67
C TYR A 262 14.02 -4.44 9.77
N GLY A 263 13.61 -3.28 10.28
CA GLY A 263 12.87 -2.30 9.48
C GLY A 263 11.46 -2.73 9.08
N THR A 264 10.94 -3.78 9.68
CA THR A 264 9.58 -4.28 9.46
C THR A 264 8.78 -4.04 10.73
N PRO A 265 7.53 -3.58 10.67
CA PRO A 265 6.58 -3.64 9.56
C PRO A 265 6.54 -2.35 8.72
N TYR A 266 5.63 -2.34 7.76
CA TYR A 266 5.06 -1.10 7.24
C TYR A 266 4.08 -0.51 8.24
N PHE A 267 4.03 0.81 8.31
CA PHE A 267 3.00 1.54 9.03
C PHE A 267 2.07 2.23 8.04
N SER A 268 0.77 2.03 8.23
CA SER A 268 -0.25 2.80 7.53
C SER A 268 -0.77 3.90 8.45
N ASN A 269 -0.70 5.15 8.00
CA ASN A 269 -1.07 6.32 8.79
C ASN A 269 -2.56 6.65 8.64
N TYR A 270 -3.32 6.49 9.72
CA TYR A 270 -4.72 6.91 9.80
C TYR A 270 -4.93 8.10 10.76
N ILE A 271 -3.89 8.60 11.44
CA ILE A 271 -4.04 9.73 12.39
C ILE A 271 -4.47 11.01 11.66
N ASN A 272 -3.80 11.33 10.56
CA ASN A 272 -4.06 12.56 9.79
C ASN A 272 -4.79 12.28 8.47
N SER A 273 -5.51 11.15 8.40
CA SER A 273 -6.30 10.73 7.23
C SER A 273 -7.80 10.95 7.45
N ASP A 274 -8.53 11.13 6.35
CA ASP A 274 -10.00 11.10 6.33
C ASP A 274 -10.56 9.66 6.21
N MET A 275 -9.68 8.65 6.17
CA MET A 275 -10.02 7.23 6.06
C MET A 275 -9.85 6.51 7.41
N GLU A 276 -10.61 5.44 7.60
CA GLU A 276 -10.45 4.49 8.72
C GLU A 276 -9.90 3.15 8.21
N PRO A 277 -9.27 2.31 9.07
CA PRO A 277 -8.76 1.00 8.64
C PRO A 277 -9.80 0.09 7.96
N SER A 278 -11.06 0.17 8.40
CA SER A 278 -12.17 -0.59 7.80
C SER A 278 -12.49 -0.17 6.36
N ASP A 279 -12.05 1.01 5.92
CA ASP A 279 -12.25 1.51 4.56
C ASP A 279 -11.28 0.87 3.55
N VAL A 280 -10.19 0.22 4.01
CA VAL A 280 -9.06 -0.19 3.16
C VAL A 280 -8.57 -1.60 3.55
N ARG A 281 -9.33 -2.64 3.19
CA ARG A 281 -9.02 -4.05 3.54
C ARG A 281 -8.40 -4.90 2.42
N SER A 282 -8.00 -4.32 1.29
CA SER A 282 -7.56 -5.09 0.11
C SER A 282 -6.33 -4.48 -0.50
N MET A 283 -5.18 -4.69 0.13
CA MET A 283 -3.96 -4.05 -0.34
C MET A 283 -2.83 -5.07 -0.54
N CYS A 284 -2.74 -5.63 -1.75
CA CYS A 284 -1.54 -6.33 -2.22
C CYS A 284 -0.35 -5.38 -2.36
N CYS A 285 -0.55 -4.12 -2.74
CA CYS A 285 0.52 -3.11 -2.89
C CYS A 285 0.01 -1.67 -2.70
N ARG A 286 -0.26 -1.26 -1.45
CA ARG A 286 -0.34 0.16 -1.05
C ARG A 286 -1.45 1.01 -1.73
N LEU A 287 -2.54 0.46 -2.27
CA LEU A 287 -3.57 1.30 -2.90
C LEU A 287 -4.33 2.18 -1.89
N ARG A 288 -4.86 3.31 -2.36
CA ARG A 288 -5.75 4.20 -1.61
C ARG A 288 -7.08 4.28 -2.36
N LEU A 289 -8.07 3.57 -1.83
CA LEU A 289 -9.40 3.49 -2.41
C LEU A 289 -10.22 4.74 -2.08
N ASP A 290 -10.64 5.51 -3.08
CA ASP A 290 -11.81 6.37 -2.88
C ASP A 290 -13.06 5.48 -2.91
N LEU A 291 -13.56 5.15 -1.73
CA LEU A 291 -14.75 4.33 -1.57
C LEU A 291 -15.98 4.93 -2.26
N ARG A 292 -16.04 6.24 -2.55
CA ARG A 292 -17.17 6.83 -3.29
C ARG A 292 -17.26 6.30 -4.71
N GLU A 293 -16.12 6.14 -5.37
CA GLU A 293 -16.01 5.60 -6.73
C GLU A 293 -16.36 4.12 -6.77
N LEU A 294 -15.89 3.35 -5.78
CA LEU A 294 -16.20 1.92 -5.71
C LEU A 294 -17.68 1.69 -5.32
N ARG A 295 -18.24 2.51 -4.41
CA ARG A 295 -19.69 2.50 -4.07
C ARG A 295 -20.59 2.73 -5.27
N LYS A 296 -20.20 3.58 -6.23
CA LYS A 296 -20.97 3.82 -7.46
C LYS A 296 -21.05 2.57 -8.35
N LYS A 297 -20.01 1.72 -8.36
CA LYS A 297 -19.95 0.51 -9.19
C LYS A 297 -20.44 -0.77 -8.49
N THR A 298 -20.17 -0.94 -7.20
CA THR A 298 -20.47 -2.21 -6.49
C THR A 298 -21.78 -2.22 -5.71
N GLY A 299 -22.49 -1.08 -5.63
CA GLY A 299 -23.84 -1.03 -5.04
C GLY A 299 -23.92 -1.32 -3.54
N GLY A 300 -22.79 -1.35 -2.81
CA GLY A 300 -22.77 -1.62 -1.37
C GLY A 300 -21.39 -1.56 -0.73
N PHE A 301 -21.37 -1.41 0.61
CA PHE A 301 -20.16 -1.30 1.44
C PHE A 301 -19.47 -2.64 1.75
N PHE A 302 -20.14 -3.78 1.53
CA PHE A 302 -19.69 -5.06 2.07
C PHE A 302 -18.88 -5.87 1.04
N GLY A 303 -17.62 -6.14 1.37
CA GLY A 303 -16.80 -7.20 0.74
C GLY A 303 -15.99 -6.82 -0.49
N SER A 304 -16.23 -5.66 -1.13
CA SER A 304 -15.42 -5.25 -2.29
C SER A 304 -13.98 -4.93 -1.90
N GLY A 305 -13.78 -4.39 -0.69
CA GLY A 305 -12.48 -4.06 -0.14
C GLY A 305 -11.68 -5.26 0.36
N GLU A 306 -12.01 -6.53 0.09
CA GLU A 306 -11.13 -7.69 0.35
C GLU A 306 -10.74 -8.42 -0.96
N SER A 307 -11.16 -7.87 -2.11
CA SER A 307 -11.06 -8.50 -3.44
C SER A 307 -10.70 -7.47 -4.51
N THR A 308 -9.87 -6.50 -4.14
CA THR A 308 -9.27 -5.55 -5.07
C THR A 308 -7.81 -5.85 -5.30
N GLY A 309 -7.28 -5.28 -6.37
CA GLY A 309 -5.90 -5.41 -6.78
C GLY A 309 -5.70 -4.61 -8.05
N SER A 310 -4.73 -4.99 -8.87
CA SER A 310 -4.53 -4.36 -10.17
C SER A 310 -4.39 -5.41 -11.26
N VAL A 311 -5.00 -5.17 -12.41
CA VAL A 311 -4.86 -6.01 -13.61
C VAL A 311 -3.50 -5.81 -14.28
N GLY A 312 -2.83 -4.69 -14.01
CA GLY A 312 -1.56 -4.33 -14.63
C GLY A 312 -1.11 -2.93 -14.24
N VAL A 313 0.21 -2.74 -14.31
CA VAL A 313 0.87 -1.44 -14.11
C VAL A 313 1.57 -1.05 -15.40
N VAL A 314 1.46 0.22 -15.77
CA VAL A 314 2.27 0.85 -16.82
C VAL A 314 2.94 2.09 -16.26
N THR A 315 4.26 2.17 -16.34
CA THR A 315 5.04 3.32 -15.87
C THR A 315 5.50 4.16 -17.04
N ILE A 316 5.31 5.47 -16.95
CA ILE A 316 5.71 6.45 -17.96
C ILE A 316 7.11 6.99 -17.66
N ASN A 317 7.96 7.07 -18.67
CA ASN A 317 9.31 7.64 -18.58
C ASN A 317 9.26 9.17 -18.63
N MET A 318 9.09 9.81 -17.47
CA MET A 318 8.90 11.26 -17.39
C MET A 318 10.16 12.07 -17.79
N PRO A 319 11.40 11.69 -17.39
CA PRO A 319 12.60 12.42 -17.79
C PRO A 319 12.75 12.57 -19.31
N ARG A 320 12.42 11.52 -20.07
CA ARG A 320 12.45 11.57 -21.53
C ARG A 320 11.45 12.58 -22.09
N ILE A 321 10.25 12.66 -21.52
CA ILE A 321 9.26 13.66 -21.95
C ILE A 321 9.83 15.06 -21.75
N ALA A 322 10.40 15.34 -20.58
CA ALA A 322 10.98 16.63 -20.24
C ALA A 322 12.15 17.02 -21.15
N TYR A 323 13.06 16.07 -21.43
CA TYR A 323 14.20 16.27 -22.31
C TYR A 323 13.77 16.62 -23.75
N LEU A 324 12.78 15.90 -24.28
CA LEU A 324 12.28 16.10 -25.65
C LEU A 324 11.39 17.32 -25.82
N ALA A 325 10.72 17.75 -24.75
CA ALA A 325 9.79 18.87 -24.78
C ALA A 325 10.50 20.19 -25.13
N LYS A 326 9.81 21.03 -25.90
CA LYS A 326 10.24 22.41 -26.19
C LYS A 326 9.94 23.34 -25.03
N ASP A 327 8.76 23.20 -24.46
CA ASP A 327 8.19 23.99 -23.39
C ASP A 327 7.20 23.14 -22.57
N GLU A 328 6.64 23.73 -21.51
CA GLU A 328 5.68 23.08 -20.63
C GLU A 328 4.42 22.57 -21.36
N LYS A 329 3.96 23.28 -22.40
CA LYS A 329 2.78 22.86 -23.16
C LYS A 329 3.07 21.60 -23.99
N ASP A 330 4.23 21.54 -24.63
CA ASP A 330 4.69 20.34 -25.36
C ASP A 330 4.90 19.15 -24.39
N PHE A 331 5.36 19.41 -23.15
CA PHE A 331 5.44 18.38 -22.12
C PHE A 331 4.08 17.73 -21.83
N TYR A 332 3.06 18.53 -21.52
CA TYR A 332 1.71 17.99 -21.23
C TYR A 332 1.11 17.27 -22.43
N SER A 333 1.30 17.77 -23.65
CA SER A 333 0.82 17.09 -24.87
C SER A 333 1.45 15.71 -25.06
N ARG A 334 2.75 15.56 -24.74
CA ARG A 334 3.46 14.28 -24.82
C ARG A 334 3.06 13.34 -23.70
N LEU A 335 2.89 13.86 -22.49
CA LEU A 335 2.40 13.11 -21.34
C LEU A 335 1.01 12.54 -21.64
N GLU A 336 0.09 13.38 -22.12
CA GLU A 336 -1.26 12.97 -22.52
C GLU A 336 -1.24 11.81 -23.50
N HIS A 337 -0.43 11.92 -24.56
CA HIS A 337 -0.31 10.87 -25.55
C HIS A 337 0.18 9.54 -24.95
N LEU A 338 1.20 9.56 -24.08
CA LEU A 338 1.69 8.35 -23.43
C LEU A 338 0.71 7.81 -22.38
N MET A 339 -0.08 8.67 -21.73
CA MET A 339 -1.17 8.26 -20.85
C MET A 339 -2.30 7.55 -21.63
N ASP A 340 -2.65 8.04 -22.82
CA ASP A 340 -3.66 7.41 -23.69
C ASP A 340 -3.21 6.01 -24.14
N ILE A 341 -1.95 5.87 -24.55
CA ILE A 341 -1.34 4.58 -24.88
C ILE A 341 -1.37 3.64 -23.67
N SER A 342 -0.97 4.14 -22.50
CA SER A 342 -0.94 3.37 -21.26
C SER A 342 -2.34 2.89 -20.86
N ALA A 343 -3.33 3.77 -20.87
CA ALA A 343 -4.71 3.45 -20.51
C ALA A 343 -5.33 2.42 -21.47
N ARG A 344 -5.09 2.57 -22.78
CA ARG A 344 -5.53 1.62 -23.79
C ARG A 344 -4.86 0.26 -23.63
N SER A 345 -3.56 0.20 -23.34
CA SER A 345 -2.87 -1.07 -23.09
C SER A 345 -3.46 -1.83 -21.89
N LEU A 346 -3.78 -1.12 -20.81
CA LEU A 346 -4.42 -1.69 -19.62
C LEU A 346 -5.84 -2.17 -19.91
N LYS A 347 -6.60 -1.47 -20.74
CA LYS A 347 -7.92 -1.91 -21.20
C LYS A 347 -7.84 -3.19 -22.03
N ILE A 348 -6.91 -3.26 -22.98
CA ILE A 348 -6.66 -4.48 -23.78
C ILE A 348 -6.30 -5.64 -22.85
N LYS A 349 -5.35 -5.43 -21.93
CA LYS A 349 -4.94 -6.45 -20.94
C LYS A 349 -6.14 -6.98 -20.16
N ARG A 350 -6.95 -6.08 -19.58
CA ARG A 350 -8.16 -6.42 -18.83
C ARG A 350 -9.12 -7.27 -19.65
N ASN A 351 -9.40 -6.89 -20.89
CA ASN A 351 -10.32 -7.63 -21.76
C ASN A 351 -9.80 -9.04 -22.06
N VAL A 352 -8.50 -9.18 -22.35
CA VAL A 352 -7.86 -10.46 -22.64
C VAL A 352 -7.90 -11.38 -21.42
N ILE A 353 -7.44 -10.92 -20.26
CA ILE A 353 -7.41 -11.77 -19.06
C ILE A 353 -8.83 -12.09 -18.58
N SER A 354 -9.81 -11.19 -18.72
CA SER A 354 -11.22 -11.48 -18.37
C SER A 354 -11.79 -12.59 -19.26
N LYS A 355 -11.51 -12.54 -20.57
CA LYS A 355 -11.89 -13.61 -21.51
C LYS A 355 -11.24 -14.94 -21.13
N LEU A 356 -9.95 -14.94 -20.80
CA LEU A 356 -9.23 -16.16 -20.40
C LEU A 356 -9.73 -16.73 -19.06
N LEU A 357 -10.12 -15.85 -18.13
CA LEU A 357 -10.77 -16.21 -16.86
C LEU A 357 -12.07 -16.96 -17.13
N ASP A 358 -12.93 -16.44 -18.01
CA ASP A 358 -14.20 -17.07 -18.35
C ASP A 358 -14.04 -18.35 -19.18
N GLN A 359 -12.94 -18.48 -19.92
CA GLN A 359 -12.55 -19.72 -20.61
C GLN A 359 -11.93 -20.77 -19.67
N GLY A 360 -11.70 -20.44 -18.39
CA GLY A 360 -11.22 -21.37 -17.37
C GLY A 360 -9.69 -21.47 -17.24
N LEU A 361 -8.93 -20.50 -17.77
CA LEU A 361 -7.46 -20.50 -17.64
C LEU A 361 -7.01 -20.27 -16.18
N TYR A 362 -7.78 -19.53 -15.38
CA TYR A 362 -7.48 -19.21 -13.98
C TYR A 362 -8.54 -19.82 -13.04
N PRO A 363 -8.56 -21.15 -12.87
CA PRO A 363 -9.64 -21.83 -12.14
C PRO A 363 -9.76 -21.38 -10.69
N TYR A 364 -8.64 -21.16 -9.98
CA TYR A 364 -8.69 -20.74 -8.59
C TYR A 364 -9.07 -19.27 -8.46
N THR A 365 -8.54 -18.41 -9.31
CA THR A 365 -8.94 -16.99 -9.39
C THR A 365 -10.43 -16.88 -9.70
N LYS A 366 -10.97 -17.64 -10.65
CA LYS A 366 -12.42 -17.65 -10.93
C LYS A 366 -13.22 -18.05 -9.69
N ARG A 367 -12.74 -19.02 -8.91
CA ARG A 367 -13.43 -19.55 -7.73
C ARG A 367 -13.46 -18.58 -6.54
N TYR A 368 -12.37 -17.86 -6.29
CA TYR A 368 -12.23 -16.99 -5.11
C TYR A 368 -12.45 -15.52 -5.42
N LEU A 369 -12.15 -15.06 -6.63
CA LEU A 369 -12.31 -13.67 -7.04
C LEU A 369 -13.53 -13.44 -7.93
N GLY A 370 -13.85 -14.40 -8.82
CA GLY A 370 -15.02 -14.32 -9.71
C GLY A 370 -14.83 -13.46 -10.97
N SER A 371 -14.47 -12.19 -10.80
CA SER A 371 -14.25 -11.22 -11.89
C SER A 371 -13.18 -10.18 -11.54
N PHE A 372 -12.69 -9.45 -12.55
CA PHE A 372 -11.73 -8.35 -12.36
C PHE A 372 -12.39 -6.97 -12.22
N GLU A 373 -13.72 -6.88 -12.03
CA GLU A 373 -14.46 -5.61 -12.02
C GLU A 373 -13.96 -4.64 -10.94
N ASN A 374 -13.54 -5.17 -9.79
CA ASN A 374 -13.01 -4.39 -8.65
C ASN A 374 -11.49 -4.18 -8.69
N HIS A 375 -10.82 -4.64 -9.74
CA HIS A 375 -9.39 -4.43 -9.93
C HIS A 375 -9.14 -3.12 -10.65
N PHE A 376 -8.07 -2.43 -10.28
CA PHE A 376 -7.62 -1.21 -10.93
C PHE A 376 -6.77 -1.48 -12.17
N SER A 377 -6.68 -0.49 -13.03
CA SER A 377 -5.74 -0.34 -14.13
C SER A 377 -4.77 0.77 -13.75
N THR A 378 -3.52 0.42 -13.47
CA THR A 378 -2.59 1.31 -12.79
C THR A 378 -1.63 2.00 -13.74
N ILE A 379 -1.61 3.34 -13.70
CA ILE A 379 -0.60 4.14 -14.38
C ILE A 379 0.31 4.72 -13.31
N GLY A 380 1.61 4.56 -13.51
CA GLY A 380 2.62 5.15 -12.64
C GLY A 380 3.62 5.97 -13.43
N LEU A 381 4.54 6.58 -12.70
CA LEU A 381 5.56 7.45 -13.25
C LEU A 381 6.89 7.24 -12.53
N ILE A 382 7.95 7.76 -13.14
CA ILE A 382 9.29 7.73 -12.57
C ILE A 382 10.08 8.98 -12.97
N GLY A 383 10.98 9.43 -12.10
CA GLY A 383 12.01 10.41 -12.42
C GLY A 383 11.56 11.86 -12.39
N MET A 384 10.60 12.24 -11.53
CA MET A 384 10.19 13.65 -11.44
C MET A 384 11.34 14.57 -10.99
N ASN A 385 12.32 14.05 -10.26
CA ASN A 385 13.55 14.76 -9.97
C ASN A 385 14.31 15.13 -11.26
N GLU A 386 14.54 14.14 -12.13
CA GLU A 386 15.25 14.37 -13.39
C GLU A 386 14.41 15.09 -14.44
N VAL A 387 13.07 15.09 -14.33
CA VAL A 387 12.19 15.96 -15.12
C VAL A 387 12.57 17.41 -14.91
N GLY A 388 12.73 17.85 -13.66
CA GLY A 388 13.11 19.22 -13.34
C GLY A 388 14.48 19.62 -13.93
N LEU A 389 15.44 18.70 -13.92
CA LEU A 389 16.79 18.91 -14.48
C LEU A 389 16.78 18.98 -16.02
N ASN A 390 16.01 18.11 -16.67
CA ASN A 390 15.96 18.01 -18.13
C ASN A 390 15.02 19.04 -18.78
N ALA A 391 13.97 19.50 -18.08
CA ALA A 391 13.02 20.48 -18.58
C ALA A 391 13.71 21.83 -18.83
N LYS A 392 13.69 22.29 -20.08
CA LYS A 392 14.38 23.52 -20.53
C LYS A 392 13.91 24.79 -19.81
N TRP A 393 12.68 24.77 -19.29
CA TRP A 393 12.05 25.88 -18.59
C TRP A 393 12.15 25.82 -17.06
N LEU A 394 12.63 24.71 -16.48
CA LEU A 394 12.82 24.56 -15.02
C LEU A 394 14.29 24.57 -14.64
N ARG A 395 15.08 23.62 -15.15
CA ARG A 395 16.52 23.46 -14.87
C ARG A 395 16.86 23.38 -13.38
N GLN A 396 15.95 22.81 -12.59
CA GLN A 396 16.08 22.64 -11.13
C GLN A 396 15.54 21.28 -10.74
N ASP A 397 16.14 20.65 -9.74
CA ASP A 397 15.71 19.37 -9.19
C ASP A 397 14.54 19.52 -8.19
N LEU A 398 14.08 18.41 -7.62
CA LEU A 398 12.91 18.38 -6.73
C LEU A 398 13.15 19.03 -5.35
N THR A 399 14.40 19.46 -5.06
CA THR A 399 14.72 20.19 -3.83
C THR A 399 14.27 21.66 -3.90
N HIS A 400 13.92 22.13 -5.10
CA HIS A 400 13.48 23.50 -5.36
C HIS A 400 11.96 23.61 -5.43
N LYS A 401 11.40 24.69 -4.84
CA LYS A 401 9.94 24.92 -4.78
C LYS A 401 9.27 24.96 -6.15
N ASP A 402 9.93 25.52 -7.16
CA ASP A 402 9.36 25.62 -8.51
C ASP A 402 9.19 24.22 -9.15
N CYS A 403 10.15 23.31 -8.94
CA CYS A 403 10.04 21.92 -9.40
C CYS A 403 9.02 21.12 -8.58
N GLN A 404 8.90 21.40 -7.27
CA GLN A 404 7.86 20.80 -6.41
C GLN A 404 6.46 21.20 -6.88
N GLU A 405 6.24 22.48 -7.18
CA GLU A 405 4.96 22.98 -7.68
C GLU A 405 4.63 22.41 -9.06
N PHE A 406 5.61 22.36 -9.96
CA PHE A 406 5.44 21.70 -11.25
C PHE A 406 5.05 20.22 -11.08
N THR A 407 5.72 19.50 -10.17
CA THR A 407 5.40 18.09 -9.89
C THR A 407 3.99 17.90 -9.36
N LYS A 408 3.53 18.78 -8.45
CA LYS A 408 2.14 18.78 -7.97
C LYS A 408 1.15 18.97 -9.12
N ASN A 409 1.43 19.90 -10.03
CA ASN A 409 0.58 20.15 -11.22
C ASN A 409 0.53 18.93 -12.14
N VAL A 410 1.67 18.28 -12.40
CA VAL A 410 1.74 17.06 -13.20
C VAL A 410 0.94 15.93 -12.55
N LEU A 411 1.11 15.70 -11.25
CA LEU A 411 0.36 14.66 -10.52
C LEU A 411 -1.16 14.91 -10.56
N ASN A 412 -1.60 16.15 -10.38
CA ASN A 412 -3.02 16.51 -10.48
C ASN A 412 -3.56 16.33 -11.90
N TYR A 413 -2.81 16.77 -12.91
CA TYR A 413 -3.17 16.56 -14.31
C TYR A 413 -3.34 15.06 -14.64
N MET A 414 -2.41 14.21 -14.16
CA MET A 414 -2.53 12.77 -14.35
C MET A 414 -3.78 12.21 -13.67
N ARG A 415 -4.15 12.69 -12.47
CA ARG A 415 -5.38 12.26 -11.79
C ARG A 415 -6.64 12.64 -12.55
N GLU A 416 -6.69 13.84 -13.12
CA GLU A 416 -7.81 14.27 -13.96
C GLU A 416 -7.96 13.35 -15.18
N LYS A 417 -6.86 13.06 -15.88
CA LYS A 417 -6.86 12.12 -17.00
C LYS A 417 -7.29 10.70 -16.62
N LEU A 418 -6.88 10.21 -15.45
CA LEU A 418 -7.34 8.91 -14.95
C LEU A 418 -8.85 8.91 -14.77
N SER A 419 -9.45 9.99 -14.25
CA SER A 419 -10.90 10.14 -14.14
C SER A 419 -11.57 10.04 -15.51
N ASP A 420 -11.04 10.73 -16.52
CA ASP A 420 -11.55 10.66 -17.90
C ASP A 420 -11.52 9.22 -18.44
N TYR A 421 -10.44 8.47 -18.18
CA TYR A 421 -10.35 7.07 -18.60
C TYR A 421 -11.33 6.15 -17.86
N GLN A 422 -11.63 6.43 -16.59
CA GLN A 422 -12.65 5.67 -15.86
C GLN A 422 -14.03 5.84 -16.50
N GLU A 423 -14.38 7.06 -16.90
CA GLU A 423 -15.64 7.36 -17.60
C GLU A 423 -15.65 6.74 -19.00
N MET A 424 -14.55 6.87 -19.75
CA MET A 424 -14.42 6.38 -21.11
C MET A 424 -14.49 4.85 -21.20
N TYR A 425 -13.74 4.13 -20.36
CA TYR A 425 -13.61 2.67 -20.45
C TYR A 425 -14.53 1.90 -19.51
N GLY A 426 -15.14 2.58 -18.53
CA GLY A 426 -15.97 1.94 -17.50
C GLY A 426 -15.17 1.12 -16.49
N ASP A 427 -13.84 1.27 -16.43
CA ASP A 427 -12.94 0.55 -15.51
C ASP A 427 -12.42 1.46 -14.40
N LEU A 428 -11.79 0.89 -13.38
CA LEU A 428 -11.13 1.65 -12.32
C LEU A 428 -9.69 1.96 -12.72
N TYR A 429 -9.24 3.20 -12.53
CA TYR A 429 -7.88 3.65 -12.83
C TYR A 429 -7.28 4.36 -11.61
N ASN A 430 -5.98 4.18 -11.40
CA ASN A 430 -5.27 4.74 -10.25
C ASN A 430 -3.86 5.21 -10.64
N LEU A 431 -3.37 6.19 -9.87
CA LEU A 431 -2.01 6.73 -9.96
C LEU A 431 -1.12 6.08 -8.91
N GLU A 432 -0.01 5.49 -9.34
CA GLU A 432 0.96 4.81 -8.47
C GLU A 432 2.35 5.46 -8.51
N ALA A 433 2.95 5.63 -7.33
CA ALA A 433 4.37 5.86 -7.17
C ALA A 433 5.10 4.52 -7.40
N THR A 434 5.37 4.19 -8.67
CA THR A 434 5.88 2.87 -9.04
C THR A 434 7.17 2.55 -8.25
N PRO A 435 7.27 1.41 -7.56
CA PRO A 435 8.51 0.99 -6.90
C PRO A 435 9.70 0.83 -7.85
N ALA A 436 9.42 0.52 -9.13
CA ALA A 436 10.32 0.62 -10.27
C ALA A 436 11.71 -0.02 -10.09
N GLU A 437 11.80 -1.17 -9.42
CA GLU A 437 13.07 -1.85 -9.08
C GLU A 437 14.06 -1.93 -10.24
N SER A 438 13.60 -2.38 -11.40
CA SER A 438 14.39 -2.49 -12.62
C SER A 438 14.09 -1.41 -13.64
N THR A 439 12.92 -0.79 -13.54
CA THR A 439 12.47 0.25 -14.47
C THR A 439 13.32 1.52 -14.34
N THR A 440 13.81 1.85 -13.13
CA THR A 440 14.74 2.98 -12.89
C THR A 440 16.00 2.89 -13.75
N TYR A 441 16.66 1.73 -13.72
CA TYR A 441 17.86 1.45 -14.49
C TYR A 441 17.55 1.32 -15.98
N ARG A 442 16.50 0.57 -16.34
CA ARG A 442 16.13 0.31 -17.74
C ARG A 442 15.90 1.59 -18.52
N PHE A 443 15.10 2.52 -17.99
CA PHE A 443 14.84 3.78 -18.69
C PHE A 443 16.11 4.60 -18.84
N ALA A 444 16.84 4.84 -17.74
CA ALA A 444 18.04 5.66 -17.75
C ALA A 444 19.12 5.09 -18.69
N LYS A 445 19.30 3.77 -18.73
CA LYS A 445 20.21 3.10 -19.67
C LYS A 445 19.83 3.35 -21.13
N HIS A 446 18.58 3.06 -21.49
CA HIS A 446 18.11 3.25 -22.87
C HIS A 446 18.14 4.73 -23.28
N ASP A 447 17.85 5.62 -22.34
CA ASP A 447 17.94 7.06 -22.54
C ASP A 447 19.36 7.52 -22.79
N LYS A 448 20.34 7.08 -21.99
CA LYS A 448 21.76 7.41 -22.21
C LYS A 448 22.29 6.85 -23.53
N GLU A 449 21.85 5.68 -23.95
CA GLU A 449 22.21 5.09 -25.25
C GLU A 449 21.69 5.93 -26.43
N GLN A 450 20.48 6.48 -26.32
CA GLN A 450 19.83 7.23 -27.40
C GLN A 450 20.13 8.74 -27.37
N TYR A 451 20.26 9.30 -26.18
CA TYR A 451 20.43 10.72 -25.88
C TYR A 451 21.58 10.88 -24.87
N PRO A 452 22.86 10.85 -25.30
CA PRO A 452 23.99 10.81 -24.38
C PRO A 452 24.04 11.99 -23.37
N ASP A 453 23.48 13.14 -23.74
CA ASP A 453 23.42 14.36 -22.94
C ASP A 453 22.18 14.48 -22.03
N ILE A 454 21.25 13.52 -22.06
CA ILE A 454 20.14 13.49 -21.10
C ILE A 454 20.67 13.35 -19.68
N ILE A 455 20.09 14.09 -18.74
CA ILE A 455 20.51 14.06 -17.34
C ILE A 455 19.81 12.89 -16.64
N THR A 456 20.60 12.04 -15.99
CA THR A 456 20.15 10.93 -15.14
C THR A 456 20.66 11.18 -13.72
N ALA A 457 20.17 10.43 -12.73
CA ALA A 457 20.77 10.42 -11.41
C ALA A 457 22.16 9.75 -11.44
N GLY A 458 22.97 10.02 -10.40
CA GLY A 458 24.36 9.60 -10.31
C GLY A 458 25.33 10.63 -10.91
N ASN A 459 26.62 10.45 -10.62
CA ASN A 459 27.70 11.30 -11.13
C ASN A 459 28.14 10.89 -12.55
N GLU A 460 28.95 11.74 -13.19
CA GLU A 460 29.58 11.36 -14.45
C GLU A 460 30.48 10.12 -14.26
N GLY A 461 30.18 9.06 -15.02
CA GLY A 461 30.87 7.76 -14.92
C GLY A 461 30.13 6.72 -14.07
N ASP A 462 29.11 7.12 -13.29
CA ASP A 462 28.27 6.20 -12.53
C ASP A 462 27.33 5.40 -13.46
N THR A 463 26.81 4.28 -12.95
CA THR A 463 25.74 3.54 -13.64
C THR A 463 24.47 4.39 -13.65
N PRO A 464 23.86 4.70 -14.81
CA PRO A 464 22.73 5.63 -14.86
C PRO A 464 21.46 5.01 -14.26
N TYR A 465 20.73 5.78 -13.46
CA TYR A 465 19.38 5.44 -12.98
C TYR A 465 18.50 6.70 -12.92
N TYR A 466 17.20 6.51 -12.73
CA TYR A 466 16.26 7.58 -12.41
C TYR A 466 15.76 7.45 -10.98
N THR A 467 15.51 8.60 -10.35
CA THR A 467 14.95 8.67 -8.99
C THR A 467 13.53 8.12 -8.99
N ASN A 468 13.19 7.34 -7.98
CA ASN A 468 11.92 6.62 -7.94
C ASN A 468 10.72 7.57 -7.91
N SER A 469 9.77 7.42 -8.84
CA SER A 469 8.51 8.18 -8.84
C SER A 469 8.73 9.71 -8.69
N SER A 470 8.27 10.28 -7.58
CA SER A 470 8.50 11.68 -7.19
C SER A 470 9.22 11.80 -5.85
N HIS A 471 10.13 10.87 -5.57
CA HIS A 471 11.01 10.96 -4.40
C HIS A 471 12.06 12.04 -4.63
N LEU A 472 12.61 12.55 -3.53
CA LEU A 472 13.77 13.42 -3.56
C LEU A 472 15.02 12.68 -4.06
N PRO A 473 16.02 13.39 -4.59
CA PRO A 473 17.31 12.80 -4.91
C PRO A 473 17.90 12.12 -3.66
N VAL A 474 18.46 10.92 -3.85
CA VAL A 474 18.88 10.04 -2.73
C VAL A 474 20.04 10.61 -1.91
N ASP A 475 20.74 11.62 -2.43
CA ASP A 475 21.88 12.30 -1.82
C ASP A 475 21.54 13.70 -1.29
N TYR A 476 20.25 14.06 -1.21
CA TYR A 476 19.80 15.40 -0.83
C TYR A 476 20.14 15.79 0.62
N THR A 477 19.52 15.11 1.60
CA THR A 477 19.60 15.47 3.03
C THR A 477 19.81 14.24 3.90
N THR A 478 20.43 14.45 5.07
CA THR A 478 20.50 13.46 6.15
C THR A 478 19.43 13.68 7.21
N ASP A 479 18.67 14.79 7.14
CA ASP A 479 17.53 15.05 8.03
C ASP A 479 16.25 14.45 7.45
N ILE A 480 15.65 13.53 8.20
CA ILE A 480 14.40 12.88 7.80
C ILE A 480 13.23 13.87 7.70
N PHE A 481 13.20 14.92 8.54
CA PHE A 481 12.09 15.87 8.59
C PHE A 481 12.11 16.84 7.41
N ASP A 482 13.31 17.25 6.95
CA ASP A 482 13.46 18.01 5.72
C ASP A 482 12.88 17.25 4.51
N ALA A 483 13.13 15.94 4.45
CA ALA A 483 12.59 15.10 3.38
C ALA A 483 11.07 14.92 3.51
N LEU A 484 10.58 14.68 4.73
CA LEU A 484 9.14 14.52 5.01
C LEU A 484 8.34 15.79 4.70
N ASP A 485 8.87 16.97 5.03
CA ASP A 485 8.22 18.26 4.79
C ASP A 485 7.94 18.50 3.29
N ILE A 486 8.78 17.96 2.41
CA ILE A 486 8.58 18.05 0.95
C ILE A 486 7.75 16.87 0.43
N GLU A 487 8.11 15.64 0.81
CA GLU A 487 7.47 14.45 0.26
C GLU A 487 6.03 14.26 0.74
N ASP A 488 5.62 14.74 1.92
CA ASP A 488 4.25 14.60 2.41
C ASP A 488 3.21 15.16 1.43
N GLU A 489 3.46 16.35 0.87
CA GLU A 489 2.58 16.96 -0.13
C GLU A 489 2.53 16.17 -1.43
N LEU A 490 3.65 15.57 -1.86
CA LEU A 490 3.73 14.81 -3.11
C LEU A 490 3.11 13.42 -2.98
N GLN A 491 3.46 12.70 -1.91
CA GLN A 491 3.03 11.33 -1.67
C GLN A 491 1.51 11.24 -1.48
N THR A 492 0.88 12.27 -0.88
CA THR A 492 -0.57 12.31 -0.67
C THR A 492 -1.39 12.51 -1.96
N LEU A 493 -0.76 12.94 -3.06
CA LEU A 493 -1.42 13.09 -4.37
C LEU A 493 -1.57 11.76 -5.10
N TYR A 494 -0.77 10.74 -4.78
CA TYR A 494 -0.98 9.42 -5.34
C TYR A 494 -2.27 8.80 -4.79
N THR A 495 -3.05 8.19 -5.69
CA THR A 495 -4.25 7.44 -5.30
C THR A 495 -3.91 5.99 -4.95
N SER A 496 -2.64 5.60 -4.99
CA SER A 496 -2.16 4.25 -4.62
C SER A 496 -0.64 4.16 -4.65
N GLY A 497 -0.09 3.07 -4.12
CA GLY A 497 1.27 2.65 -4.43
C GLY A 497 2.39 3.43 -3.73
N THR A 498 2.07 4.44 -2.92
CA THR A 498 3.06 5.34 -2.30
C THR A 498 3.57 4.84 -0.95
N VAL A 499 4.85 5.12 -0.66
CA VAL A 499 5.48 4.91 0.65
C VAL A 499 6.66 5.87 0.82
N PHE A 500 6.85 6.38 2.03
CA PHE A 500 8.08 7.03 2.44
C PHE A 500 9.03 6.02 3.11
N HIS A 501 10.24 5.89 2.58
CA HIS A 501 11.27 5.02 3.15
C HIS A 501 12.28 5.85 3.96
N ALA A 502 12.20 5.77 5.29
CA ALA A 502 13.24 6.31 6.16
C ALA A 502 14.45 5.38 6.13
N PHE A 503 15.35 5.53 5.15
CA PHE A 503 16.60 4.76 5.05
C PHE A 503 17.56 5.16 6.18
N LEU A 504 17.79 4.23 7.12
CA LEU A 504 18.65 4.42 8.28
C LEU A 504 19.94 3.60 8.08
N GLY A 505 21.10 4.12 8.49
CA GLY A 505 22.36 3.40 8.30
C GLY A 505 22.55 2.17 9.18
N GLU A 506 21.88 2.13 10.32
CA GLU A 506 21.87 0.97 11.19
C GLU A 506 20.59 0.91 12.02
N LYS A 507 20.46 -0.18 12.78
CA LYS A 507 19.37 -0.35 13.76
C LYS A 507 19.35 0.82 14.75
N LEU A 508 18.16 1.31 15.06
CA LEU A 508 17.96 2.28 16.15
C LEU A 508 18.34 1.70 17.52
N SER A 509 18.86 2.57 18.39
CA SER A 509 19.42 2.20 19.71
C SER A 509 18.51 1.33 20.56
N ASP A 510 17.21 1.60 20.55
CA ASP A 510 16.20 0.81 21.23
C ASP A 510 14.82 0.93 20.56
N TRP A 511 13.91 0.05 20.98
CA TRP A 511 12.52 0.05 20.53
C TRP A 511 11.76 1.34 20.88
N ARG A 512 12.15 2.08 21.94
CA ARG A 512 11.49 3.35 22.31
C ARG A 512 11.83 4.45 21.32
N SER A 513 13.05 4.48 20.80
CA SER A 513 13.47 5.39 19.73
C SER A 513 12.67 5.13 18.45
N ALA A 514 12.49 3.86 18.08
CA ALA A 514 11.61 3.49 16.96
C ALA A 514 10.16 3.92 17.20
N ALA A 515 9.60 3.65 18.38
CA ALA A 515 8.24 4.05 18.75
C ALA A 515 8.05 5.57 18.68
N ARG A 516 9.00 6.35 19.24
CA ARG A 516 8.98 7.82 19.19
C ARG A 516 9.00 8.32 17.75
N LEU A 517 9.90 7.81 16.90
CA LEU A 517 10.00 8.25 15.51
C LEU A 517 8.72 7.93 14.73
N VAL A 518 8.20 6.70 14.85
CA VAL A 518 6.94 6.30 14.21
C VAL A 518 5.78 7.20 14.66
N ARG A 519 5.69 7.49 15.97
CA ARG A 519 4.67 8.39 16.52
C ARG A 519 4.81 9.82 16.00
N THR A 520 6.04 10.35 15.95
CA THR A 520 6.32 11.70 15.45
C THR A 520 5.93 11.81 13.97
N ILE A 521 6.27 10.82 13.14
CA ILE A 521 5.89 10.83 11.72
C ILE A 521 4.36 10.76 11.59
N ALA A 522 3.72 9.79 12.26
CA ALA A 522 2.27 9.60 12.19
C ALA A 522 1.48 10.85 12.61
N SER A 523 1.96 11.56 13.64
CA SER A 523 1.25 12.69 14.24
C SER A 523 1.41 13.99 13.46
N ASN A 524 2.55 14.19 12.76
CA ASN A 524 2.84 15.46 12.09
C ASN A 524 2.57 15.44 10.57
N TYR A 525 2.57 14.26 9.95
CA TYR A 525 2.46 14.12 8.49
C TYR A 525 1.20 13.35 8.07
N LYS A 526 0.79 13.50 6.81
CA LYS A 526 -0.43 12.89 6.22
C LYS A 526 -0.13 11.70 5.31
N LEU A 527 1.13 11.47 4.97
CA LEU A 527 1.58 10.41 4.07
C LEU A 527 1.03 9.05 4.51
N PRO A 528 0.51 8.26 3.56
CA PRO A 528 -0.32 7.10 3.89
C PRO A 528 0.48 5.90 4.39
N TYR A 529 1.72 5.75 3.94
CA TYR A 529 2.58 4.62 4.30
C TYR A 529 4.00 5.08 4.54
N TYR A 530 4.63 4.53 5.57
CA TYR A 530 6.05 4.72 5.83
C TYR A 530 6.69 3.50 6.47
N THR A 531 8.01 3.44 6.37
CA THR A 531 8.84 2.38 6.96
C THR A 531 10.10 2.98 7.56
N LEU A 532 10.56 2.42 8.67
CA LEU A 532 11.96 2.59 9.10
C LEU A 532 12.80 1.53 8.39
N SER A 533 13.88 1.91 7.74
CA SER A 533 14.64 1.03 6.85
C SER A 533 16.13 1.00 7.22
N PRO A 534 16.51 0.41 8.37
CA PRO A 534 17.90 0.17 8.73
C PRO A 534 18.61 -0.75 7.75
N THR A 535 19.89 -0.46 7.51
CA THR A 535 20.85 -1.40 6.90
C THR A 535 21.42 -2.33 7.98
N TYR A 536 21.58 -3.61 7.65
CA TYR A 536 22.18 -4.61 8.54
C TYR A 536 22.94 -5.68 7.76
N SER A 537 23.81 -6.42 8.44
CA SER A 537 24.63 -7.46 7.81
C SER A 537 24.43 -8.80 8.49
N ILE A 538 24.54 -9.90 7.74
CA ILE A 538 24.44 -11.26 8.26
C ILE A 538 25.77 -12.00 8.05
N CYS A 539 26.36 -12.46 9.15
CA CYS A 539 27.48 -13.38 9.15
C CYS A 539 26.98 -14.82 9.27
N LYS A 540 27.52 -15.74 8.46
CA LYS A 540 27.16 -17.16 8.52
C LYS A 540 27.41 -17.80 9.90
N ASN A 541 28.42 -17.34 10.62
CA ASN A 541 28.83 -17.92 11.90
C ASN A 541 28.27 -17.16 13.11
N HIS A 542 28.09 -15.85 12.99
CA HIS A 542 27.71 -14.97 14.11
C HIS A 542 26.31 -14.34 13.98
N GLY A 543 25.61 -14.59 12.87
CA GLY A 543 24.26 -14.07 12.64
C GLY A 543 24.24 -12.57 12.39
N TYR A 544 23.26 -11.90 12.99
CA TYR A 544 22.98 -10.48 12.79
C TYR A 544 24.11 -9.56 13.27
N LEU A 545 24.48 -8.59 12.42
CA LEU A 545 25.42 -7.50 12.69
C LEU A 545 24.73 -6.17 12.38
N ALA A 546 24.91 -5.17 13.24
CA ALA A 546 24.36 -3.84 13.03
C ALA A 546 25.10 -3.12 11.90
N GLY A 547 24.35 -2.44 11.03
CA GLY A 547 24.90 -1.63 9.94
C GLY A 547 25.49 -2.42 8.77
N GLU A 548 26.15 -1.69 7.88
CA GLU A 548 26.88 -2.24 6.75
C GLU A 548 28.28 -2.72 7.16
N GLU A 549 28.45 -4.04 7.23
CA GLU A 549 29.68 -4.69 7.65
C GLU A 549 30.08 -5.73 6.61
N LYS A 550 30.76 -5.33 5.52
CA LYS A 550 31.12 -6.23 4.38
C LYS A 550 31.94 -7.45 4.82
N THR A 551 32.66 -7.32 5.92
CA THR A 551 33.48 -8.37 6.54
C THR A 551 33.12 -8.45 8.02
N CYS A 552 32.86 -9.65 8.52
CA CYS A 552 32.45 -9.84 9.91
C CYS A 552 33.57 -9.38 10.86
N PRO A 553 33.30 -8.49 11.82
CA PRO A 553 34.33 -8.00 12.75
C PRO A 553 34.82 -9.07 13.73
N ILE A 554 34.13 -10.21 13.83
CA ILE A 554 34.45 -11.29 14.78
C ILE A 554 35.27 -12.41 14.13
N CYS A 555 34.88 -12.92 12.94
CA CYS A 555 35.64 -14.00 12.26
C CYS A 555 36.37 -13.57 10.97
N GLY A 556 36.18 -12.35 10.47
CA GLY A 556 36.80 -11.92 9.22
C GLY A 556 36.21 -12.53 7.94
N GLU A 557 35.11 -13.27 8.03
CA GLU A 557 34.42 -13.82 6.84
C GLU A 557 33.54 -12.76 6.16
N LYS A 558 33.29 -12.93 4.86
CA LYS A 558 32.37 -12.09 4.10
C LYS A 558 30.94 -12.22 4.62
N THR A 559 30.24 -11.10 4.72
CA THR A 559 28.84 -11.04 5.16
C THR A 559 27.88 -10.84 3.97
N GLU A 560 26.59 -11.00 4.25
CA GLU A 560 25.51 -10.55 3.38
C GLU A 560 24.98 -9.21 3.92
N VAL A 561 25.13 -8.12 3.15
CA VAL A 561 24.57 -6.81 3.52
C VAL A 561 23.13 -6.73 3.02
N TYR A 562 22.18 -6.49 3.92
CA TYR A 562 20.76 -6.34 3.63
C TYR A 562 20.35 -4.88 3.77
N SER A 563 19.65 -4.40 2.75
CA SER A 563 18.94 -3.12 2.80
C SER A 563 17.59 -3.27 2.08
N ARG A 564 16.76 -2.23 2.14
CA ARG A 564 15.49 -2.17 1.42
C ARG A 564 15.74 -1.59 0.02
N ILE A 565 15.37 -2.36 -1.02
CA ILE A 565 15.57 -1.92 -2.41
C ILE A 565 14.51 -0.90 -2.84
N THR A 566 13.23 -1.28 -2.77
CA THR A 566 12.07 -0.46 -3.17
C THR A 566 10.83 -0.74 -2.32
N GLY A 567 10.89 -1.80 -1.51
CA GLY A 567 9.75 -2.22 -0.71
C GLY A 567 9.99 -3.46 0.14
N TYR A 568 11.01 -4.25 -0.13
CA TYR A 568 11.33 -5.43 0.68
C TYR A 568 12.85 -5.54 0.84
N TYR A 569 13.28 -6.32 1.83
CA TYR A 569 14.69 -6.51 2.14
C TYR A 569 15.31 -7.58 1.26
N ARG A 570 16.45 -7.23 0.66
CA ARG A 570 17.26 -8.17 -0.12
C ARG A 570 18.74 -7.90 0.11
N PRO A 571 19.59 -8.92 -0.06
CA PRO A 571 21.02 -8.71 -0.07
C PRO A 571 21.43 -7.79 -1.22
N VAL A 572 22.23 -6.75 -0.94
CA VAL A 572 22.65 -5.73 -1.92
C VAL A 572 23.38 -6.38 -3.11
N GLN A 573 24.12 -7.48 -2.88
CA GLN A 573 24.80 -8.22 -3.96
C GLN A 573 23.87 -8.79 -5.05
N ASN A 574 22.58 -8.95 -4.73
CA ASN A 574 21.59 -9.50 -5.66
C ASN A 574 20.86 -8.42 -6.46
N TRP A 575 21.14 -7.14 -6.21
CA TRP A 575 20.44 -6.04 -6.87
C TRP A 575 20.97 -5.82 -8.30
N ASN A 576 20.16 -5.19 -9.14
CA ASN A 576 20.61 -4.73 -10.45
C ASN A 576 21.57 -3.54 -10.32
N GLU A 577 22.36 -3.28 -11.35
CA GLU A 577 23.44 -2.29 -11.33
C GLU A 577 22.96 -0.88 -10.97
N GLY A 578 21.82 -0.44 -11.52
CA GLY A 578 21.27 0.89 -11.20
C GLY A 578 20.82 1.01 -9.75
N LYS A 579 20.26 -0.05 -9.14
CA LYS A 579 19.90 -0.06 -7.72
C LYS A 579 21.11 -0.16 -6.79
N VAL A 580 22.18 -0.83 -7.22
CA VAL A 580 23.46 -0.79 -6.50
C VAL A 580 24.02 0.64 -6.51
N GLN A 581 23.99 1.31 -7.67
CA GLN A 581 24.45 2.69 -7.77
C GLN A 581 23.61 3.66 -6.93
N GLU A 582 22.27 3.51 -6.97
CA GLU A 582 21.35 4.29 -6.12
C GLU A 582 21.69 4.13 -4.64
N TYR A 583 21.99 2.89 -4.20
CA TYR A 583 22.41 2.61 -2.83
C TYR A 583 23.73 3.29 -2.48
N GLU A 584 24.72 3.24 -3.37
CA GLU A 584 26.04 3.87 -3.15
C GLU A 584 25.97 5.40 -3.10
N ASN A 585 25.07 6.03 -3.85
CA ASN A 585 24.88 7.48 -3.80
C ASN A 585 24.04 7.94 -2.60
N ARG A 586 23.30 7.02 -1.96
CA ARG A 586 22.30 7.36 -0.93
C ARG A 586 22.94 7.95 0.31
N LYS A 587 22.41 9.08 0.78
CA LYS A 587 22.62 9.56 2.14
C LYS A 587 21.57 8.96 3.06
N GLU A 588 22.02 8.28 4.10
CA GLU A 588 21.15 7.69 5.10
C GLU A 588 20.74 8.76 6.13
N TYR A 589 19.51 8.68 6.63
CA TYR A 589 19.00 9.62 7.60
C TYR A 589 19.66 9.41 8.97
N VAL A 590 20.11 10.50 9.57
CA VAL A 590 20.71 10.49 10.90
C VAL A 590 19.65 10.90 11.91
N ILE A 591 19.24 9.96 12.76
CA ILE A 591 18.32 10.25 13.86
C ILE A 591 19.16 10.75 15.04
N GLY A 592 19.21 12.06 15.23
CA GLY A 592 19.79 12.68 16.43
C GLY A 592 18.96 12.40 17.68
N ASP A 593 19.33 13.00 18.81
CA ASP A 593 18.49 12.99 20.02
C ASP A 593 17.13 13.62 19.70
N LEU A 594 16.14 12.77 19.38
CA LEU A 594 14.75 13.17 19.23
C LEU A 594 14.36 13.87 20.52
N GLN A 595 14.21 15.19 20.48
CA GLN A 595 13.71 15.96 21.61
C GLN A 595 12.40 15.30 22.07
N PRO A 596 12.17 15.15 23.39
CA PRO A 596 10.90 14.65 23.88
C PRO A 596 9.79 15.43 23.17
N ILE A 597 8.89 14.71 22.49
CA ILE A 597 7.68 15.31 21.94
C ILE A 597 7.08 16.09 23.12
N LYS A 598 6.99 17.43 23.02
CA LYS A 598 6.22 18.21 23.99
C LYS A 598 4.89 17.50 24.05
N GLU A 599 4.51 17.00 25.24
CA GLU A 599 3.19 16.41 25.45
C GLU A 599 2.21 17.26 24.69
N ILE A 600 1.47 16.64 23.76
CA ILE A 600 0.39 17.30 23.07
C ILE A 600 -0.47 17.85 24.21
N GLN A 601 -0.38 19.16 24.44
CA GLN A 601 -1.28 19.81 25.37
C GLN A 601 -2.65 19.49 24.80
N GLU A 602 -3.44 18.73 25.57
CA GLU A 602 -4.87 18.77 25.41
C GLU A 602 -5.22 20.24 25.21
N VAL A 603 -5.77 20.58 24.06
CA VAL A 603 -6.26 21.93 23.79
C VAL A 603 -7.44 22.13 24.74
N LYS A 604 -7.15 22.44 26.00
CA LYS A 604 -8.05 23.15 26.88
C LYS A 604 -8.02 24.57 26.38
N ALA A 605 -9.08 24.93 25.67
CA ALA A 605 -9.36 26.31 25.33
C ALA A 605 -9.57 27.09 26.65
N GLU A 606 -8.48 27.58 27.24
CA GLU A 606 -8.53 28.58 28.29
C GLU A 606 -8.61 29.94 27.63
N VAL A 607 -9.78 30.55 27.79
CA VAL A 607 -10.10 31.91 27.39
C VAL A 607 -9.40 32.84 28.38
N GLU A 608 -8.26 33.41 27.99
CA GLU A 608 -7.72 34.59 28.67
C GLU A 608 -7.98 35.86 27.86
N THR A 609 -8.64 36.76 28.56
CA THR A 609 -9.08 38.09 28.18
C THR A 609 -7.91 39.06 28.08
N GLU A 610 -7.76 39.73 26.93
CA GLU A 610 -7.07 41.02 26.87
C GLU A 610 -7.87 42.06 26.08
N SER A 611 -7.61 43.28 26.49
CA SER A 611 -8.43 44.48 26.44
C SER A 611 -8.48 45.22 25.09
N LYS A 612 -9.71 45.64 24.76
CA LYS A 612 -10.11 46.93 24.16
C LYS A 612 -9.09 47.71 23.30
N ALA A 613 -9.32 47.72 21.99
CA ALA A 613 -9.25 48.94 21.17
C ALA A 613 -10.20 48.84 19.97
N GLU A 614 -10.79 49.96 19.60
CA GLU A 614 -12.03 50.14 18.85
C GLU A 614 -11.94 49.85 17.35
N VAL A 615 -12.92 49.13 16.80
CA VAL A 615 -13.31 49.27 15.38
C VAL A 615 -14.83 49.29 15.26
N LYS A 616 -15.28 50.17 14.35
CA LYS A 616 -16.60 50.77 14.19
C LYS A 616 -17.70 49.76 13.81
N LYS A 617 -18.91 50.10 14.29
CA LYS A 617 -20.22 49.50 13.97
C LYS A 617 -20.44 49.33 12.47
N GLU A 618 -20.67 48.09 12.04
CA GLU A 618 -21.57 47.78 10.94
C GLU A 618 -22.63 46.79 11.43
N VAL A 619 -23.88 47.14 11.15
CA VAL A 619 -25.10 46.46 11.59
C VAL A 619 -25.29 45.20 10.76
N LYS A 620 -25.30 44.01 11.39
CA LYS A 620 -25.82 42.78 10.79
C LYS A 620 -26.91 42.21 11.68
N LYS A 621 -28.08 41.98 11.06
CA LYS A 621 -29.33 41.50 11.63
C LYS A 621 -29.13 40.21 12.43
N GLU A 622 -29.65 40.21 13.66
CA GLU A 622 -29.96 38.98 14.40
C GLU A 622 -31.02 38.19 13.62
N VAL A 623 -30.77 36.90 13.46
CA VAL A 623 -31.80 35.93 13.09
C VAL A 623 -32.31 35.36 14.42
N GLU A 624 -33.51 35.78 14.83
CA GLU A 624 -34.25 35.19 15.95
C GLU A 624 -34.51 33.71 15.66
N ILE A 625 -34.08 32.82 16.57
CA ILE A 625 -34.48 31.41 16.57
C ILE A 625 -35.73 31.30 17.46
N PRO A 626 -36.89 30.85 16.94
CA PRO A 626 -38.09 30.65 17.73
C PRO A 626 -37.88 29.58 18.83
N ASN A 627 -38.23 29.94 20.05
CA ASN A 627 -38.36 29.04 21.20
C ASN A 627 -39.40 27.94 20.92
N ALA A 628 -38.96 26.70 20.68
CA ALA A 628 -39.73 25.50 21.03
C ALA A 628 -38.96 24.17 20.86
N VAL A 629 -37.97 24.07 19.96
CA VAL A 629 -37.37 22.76 19.61
C VAL A 629 -35.86 22.79 19.73
N ASN A 630 -35.34 21.97 20.64
CA ASN A 630 -33.92 21.82 20.94
C ASN A 630 -33.25 20.68 20.15
N ARG A 631 -33.89 20.16 19.10
CA ARG A 631 -33.40 19.01 18.33
C ARG A 631 -33.60 19.21 16.83
N PHE A 632 -32.53 19.00 16.05
CA PHE A 632 -32.54 19.15 14.60
C PHE A 632 -32.04 17.87 13.93
N LEU A 633 -32.86 17.27 13.08
CA LEU A 633 -32.50 16.11 12.26
C LEU A 633 -32.13 16.57 10.85
N PHE A 634 -30.84 16.55 10.54
CA PHE A 634 -30.33 16.81 9.20
C PHE A 634 -30.52 15.58 8.30
N VAL A 635 -31.17 15.78 7.15
CA VAL A 635 -31.46 14.76 6.13
C VAL A 635 -31.00 15.23 4.75
N THR A 636 -30.91 14.32 3.77
CA THR A 636 -30.79 14.65 2.34
C THR A 636 -31.82 13.89 1.52
N LYS A 637 -32.15 14.37 0.33
CA LYS A 637 -33.19 13.78 -0.55
C LYS A 637 -32.90 12.33 -0.96
N THR A 638 -31.62 11.95 -1.03
CA THR A 638 -31.15 10.64 -1.46
C THR A 638 -30.80 9.68 -0.32
N CYS A 639 -31.00 10.08 0.94
CA CYS A 639 -30.57 9.31 2.11
C CYS A 639 -31.54 8.16 2.49
N PRO A 640 -31.18 6.87 2.25
CA PRO A 640 -32.06 5.74 2.56
C PRO A 640 -32.26 5.56 4.08
N ASN A 641 -31.24 5.91 4.87
CA ASN A 641 -31.25 5.77 6.32
C ASN A 641 -32.05 6.87 7.05
N CYS A 642 -32.41 7.94 6.35
CA CYS A 642 -33.14 9.07 6.95
C CYS A 642 -34.60 8.69 7.27
N MET A 643 -35.22 7.80 6.48
CA MET A 643 -36.54 7.24 6.80
C MET A 643 -36.52 6.39 8.07
N THR A 644 -35.46 5.61 8.27
CA THR A 644 -35.29 4.80 9.47
C THR A 644 -35.01 5.65 10.70
N ALA A 645 -34.19 6.70 10.57
CA ALA A 645 -33.96 7.66 11.67
C ALA A 645 -35.26 8.38 12.09
N LYS A 646 -36.10 8.79 11.13
CA LYS A 646 -37.44 9.36 11.42
C LYS A 646 -38.34 8.39 12.17
N ARG A 647 -38.25 7.08 11.90
CA ARG A 647 -39.01 6.04 12.63
C ARG A 647 -38.55 5.89 14.08
N TYR A 648 -37.24 5.96 14.34
CA TYR A 648 -36.72 5.90 15.71
C TYR A 648 -37.08 7.13 16.52
N LEU A 649 -37.10 8.31 15.89
CA LEU A 649 -37.40 9.58 16.56
C LEU A 649 -38.91 9.88 16.66
N LYS A 650 -39.80 8.95 16.29
CA LYS A 650 -41.25 9.17 16.17
C LYS A 650 -41.92 9.74 17.44
N ASP A 651 -41.37 9.44 18.61
CA ASP A 651 -41.91 9.83 19.92
C ASP A 651 -41.14 11.02 20.53
N MET A 652 -40.32 11.73 19.75
CA MET A 652 -39.51 12.87 20.17
C MET A 652 -39.84 14.11 19.35
N ASP A 653 -39.80 15.29 19.98
CA ASP A 653 -39.87 16.57 19.26
C ASP A 653 -38.52 16.91 18.62
N TYR A 654 -38.52 17.04 17.29
CA TYR A 654 -37.38 17.48 16.49
C TYR A 654 -37.85 18.18 15.21
N GLU A 655 -37.00 19.06 14.66
CA GLU A 655 -37.20 19.71 13.38
C GLU A 655 -36.35 19.03 12.30
N ILE A 656 -36.89 18.87 11.09
CA ILE A 656 -36.17 18.27 9.96
C ILE A 656 -35.52 19.38 9.15
N ILE A 657 -34.20 19.30 8.97
CA ILE A 657 -33.43 20.22 8.15
C ILE A 657 -32.91 19.48 6.92
N ASP A 658 -33.22 19.97 5.73
CA ASP A 658 -32.57 19.49 4.51
C ASP A 658 -31.17 20.10 4.43
N ALA A 659 -30.15 19.25 4.49
CA ALA A 659 -28.74 19.66 4.49
C ALA A 659 -28.30 20.25 3.15
N GLU A 660 -29.02 19.97 2.04
CA GLU A 660 -28.74 20.56 0.72
C GLU A 660 -29.31 21.99 0.60
N GLU A 661 -30.34 22.32 1.38
CA GLU A 661 -31.03 23.62 1.30
C GLU A 661 -30.58 24.60 2.42
N HIS A 662 -29.86 24.12 3.44
CA HIS A 662 -29.49 24.89 4.63
C HIS A 662 -27.98 24.86 4.93
N GLU A 663 -27.16 25.29 3.97
CA GLU A 663 -25.68 25.28 4.09
C GLU A 663 -25.16 26.00 5.34
N GLU A 664 -25.80 27.10 5.76
CA GLU A 664 -25.37 27.87 6.93
C GLU A 664 -25.48 27.06 8.23
N LEU A 665 -26.54 26.25 8.37
CA LEU A 665 -26.73 25.37 9.53
C LEU A 665 -25.81 24.15 9.46
N VAL A 666 -25.54 23.64 8.26
CA VAL A 666 -24.55 22.57 8.01
C VAL A 666 -23.15 23.02 8.46
N ARG A 667 -22.74 24.24 8.12
CA ARG A 667 -21.46 24.82 8.57
C ARG A 667 -21.46 25.08 10.08
N LYS A 668 -22.52 25.70 10.61
CA LYS A 668 -22.66 26.01 12.05
C LYS A 668 -22.50 24.77 12.95
N TYR A 669 -23.13 23.66 12.57
CA TYR A 669 -23.09 22.41 13.36
C TYR A 669 -22.09 21.37 12.81
N SER A 670 -21.25 21.75 11.84
CA SER A 670 -20.26 20.88 11.22
C SER A 670 -20.85 19.52 10.76
N ILE A 671 -22.01 19.56 10.08
CA ILE A 671 -22.71 18.38 9.59
C ILE A 671 -21.95 17.82 8.38
N ARG A 672 -21.57 16.54 8.42
CA ARG A 672 -20.77 15.88 7.36
C ARG A 672 -21.50 14.71 6.68
N GLN A 673 -22.65 14.30 7.22
CA GLN A 673 -23.44 13.17 6.72
C GLN A 673 -24.90 13.25 7.18
N ALA A 674 -25.79 12.61 6.44
CA ALA A 674 -27.19 12.43 6.79
C ALA A 674 -27.53 10.92 6.98
N PRO A 675 -28.35 10.54 7.98
CA PRO A 675 -28.98 11.42 8.98
C PRO A 675 -28.00 11.83 10.08
N THR A 676 -28.13 13.06 10.58
CA THR A 676 -27.44 13.53 11.81
C THR A 676 -28.43 14.27 12.70
N LEU A 677 -28.57 13.85 13.95
CA LEU A 677 -29.37 14.55 14.97
C LEU A 677 -28.46 15.48 15.79
N ILE A 678 -28.81 16.76 15.86
CA ILE A 678 -28.23 17.73 16.78
C ILE A 678 -29.20 17.92 17.93
N VAL A 679 -28.69 17.85 19.16
CA VAL A 679 -29.44 18.15 20.38
C VAL A 679 -28.77 19.35 21.05
N VAL A 680 -29.52 20.42 21.26
CA VAL A 680 -29.05 21.68 21.85
C VAL A 680 -29.56 21.77 23.29
N HIS A 681 -28.66 21.90 24.25
CA HIS A 681 -28.97 22.10 25.66
C HIS A 681 -28.23 23.34 26.17
N GLY A 682 -28.90 24.49 26.17
CA GLY A 682 -28.26 25.78 26.48
C GLY A 682 -27.13 26.06 25.49
N ASP A 683 -25.91 26.27 26.00
CA ASP A 683 -24.71 26.53 25.18
C ASP A 683 -24.03 25.24 24.67
N GLN A 684 -24.50 24.06 25.08
CA GLN A 684 -23.93 22.78 24.68
C GLN A 684 -24.69 22.16 23.52
N THR A 685 -23.95 21.67 22.52
CA THR A 685 -24.51 20.97 21.36
C THR A 685 -23.98 19.55 21.31
N LYS A 686 -24.87 18.56 21.31
CA LYS A 686 -24.54 17.14 21.15
C LYS A 686 -24.89 16.69 19.74
N LYS A 687 -23.88 16.19 19.01
CA LYS A 687 -24.03 15.69 17.65
C LYS A 687 -24.08 14.17 17.62
N ILE A 688 -25.11 13.62 16.97
CA ILE A 688 -25.39 12.19 16.91
C ILE A 688 -25.55 11.82 15.44
N ALA A 689 -24.46 11.38 14.83
CA ALA A 689 -24.40 11.11 13.39
C ALA A 689 -24.69 9.63 13.10
N ASN A 690 -25.33 9.34 11.96
CA ASN A 690 -25.79 8.03 11.49
C ASN A 690 -27.00 7.45 12.24
N VAL A 691 -27.70 6.51 11.59
CA VAL A 691 -28.96 5.96 12.07
C VAL A 691 -28.82 5.05 13.30
N SER A 692 -27.68 4.35 13.43
CA SER A 692 -27.40 3.44 14.55
C SER A 692 -27.19 4.23 15.86
N ASN A 693 -26.49 5.35 15.80
CA ASN A 693 -26.28 6.21 16.97
C ASN A 693 -27.56 6.96 17.37
N ILE A 694 -28.39 7.33 16.39
CA ILE A 694 -29.72 7.89 16.68
C ILE A 694 -30.59 6.86 17.40
N LYS A 695 -30.52 5.59 17.01
CA LYS A 695 -31.22 4.50 17.72
C LYS A 695 -30.75 4.37 19.17
N LYS A 696 -29.44 4.29 19.42
CA LYS A 696 -28.87 4.23 20.78
C LYS A 696 -29.29 5.41 21.65
N TYR A 697 -29.29 6.61 21.07
CA TYR A 697 -29.74 7.81 21.77
C TYR A 697 -31.21 7.74 22.20
N VAL A 698 -32.08 7.15 21.38
CA VAL A 698 -33.49 6.94 21.72
C VAL A 698 -33.65 5.83 22.78
N GLU A 699 -32.82 4.79 22.72
CA GLU A 699 -32.83 3.65 23.64
C GLU A 699 -32.20 3.94 25.01
N GLY A 700 -31.49 5.07 25.16
CA GLY A 700 -30.94 5.55 26.44
C GLY A 700 -29.64 4.90 26.89
N GLU A 701 -28.90 4.27 25.97
CA GLU A 701 -27.57 3.65 26.21
C GLU A 701 -26.39 4.63 26.03
#